data_AF-A0A4U9RUI0-F1
#
_entry.id   AF-A0A4U9RUI0-F1
#
_cell.length_a   1.000
_cell.length_b   1.000
_cell.length_c   1.000
_cell.angle_alpha   90.00
_cell.angle_beta   90.00
_cell.angle_gamma   90.00
#
_symmetry.space_group_name_H-M   'P 1'
#
loop_
_entity.id
_entity.type
_entity.pdbx_description
1 polymer ?
#
loop_
_entity_poly.entity_id
_entity_poly.type
_entity_poly.pdbx_seq_one_letter_code
_entity_poly.pdbx_strand_id
1 'polypeptide(L)'
;MKLKSISSVFNMGDTSFRRKTLLEDYKYLLPLLVEHKIKYPVWEKDNKSQEAFFRTVLEKTDFFSEETNFTDSAKRGRTLTNALIKPGLINDKRELSEVALHWVYNKTKEPDNLEKLMNLSLDNLIFLRQWFKLRVYEPNGEEYLYPFRVALGFLRKYKDMQEAHLLVILHLLSPSLDSEKIYRIIENYDEVRSEKVSFDEYLDENLNQNDEEVEANLIKARELFSSEVVDIDKFHELFKNGKTKQEVYYKFFEAVEKFNQDKTIDNLKVLVDISKEPAIKKAFGFNKIPFDIPKTNNFTVEEFLKKNKNNNILSENRVNFYLQFAKSKKVDLVREYSDMTKRTFGLSGFISFNNGLVNLTQPWIVENLFIVIGNNMALAGVQAIKEYEGNINSPFYLDISLTQILKLSTSQIIAIEDSIKEEFGVSDVSTLKIRLEEEQEAKFRKVIESEFPKEKVIKLLGLFSERSIKNDRKIKEMVTDSATVPTIFEYILAIAWFYISDLEYSLRKSVNLSLDGNYKPLTHAAGGDGDIVMDFPNYKLMLEATLMDTNSQKRGELEPVIRHTANLAIRSQKEVITIFVADKVDTNVINIFKGASYIELVSTENGYKEKSIDGVDIFALTINEISKAIQEKVKQTHIVDIIKENYQMEPVRIKTGWREEIVEKIFA
;
A
#
# COMPACT_ATOMS: atom_id res chain seq x y z
N MET A 1 16.19 9.12 5.21
CA MET A 1 16.20 9.50 3.80
C MET A 1 16.76 10.90 3.71
N LYS A 2 17.66 11.22 2.77
CA LYS A 2 18.17 12.58 2.59
C LYS A 2 17.53 13.29 1.38
N LEU A 3 17.12 14.55 1.55
CA LEU A 3 16.71 15.41 0.44
C LEU A 3 17.90 15.74 -0.48
N LYS A 4 17.64 15.97 -1.77
CA LYS A 4 18.69 16.30 -2.75
C LYS A 4 19.07 17.79 -2.70
N SER A 5 18.09 18.64 -2.44
CA SER A 5 18.18 20.09 -2.28
C SER A 5 17.08 20.54 -1.31
N ILE A 6 17.12 21.79 -0.85
CA ILE A 6 16.10 22.38 0.03
C ILE A 6 14.74 22.41 -0.68
N SER A 7 14.75 22.71 -1.98
CA SER A 7 13.57 22.68 -2.87
C SER A 7 13.05 21.28 -3.22
N SER A 8 13.74 20.21 -2.81
CA SER A 8 13.32 18.82 -3.08
C SER A 8 12.33 18.35 -2.04
N VAL A 9 11.29 17.64 -2.48
CA VAL A 9 10.39 16.92 -1.56
C VAL A 9 10.90 15.50 -1.31
N PHE A 10 10.54 14.91 -0.17
CA PHE A 10 10.88 13.50 0.10
C PHE A 10 10.11 12.56 -0.83
N ASN A 11 10.67 11.37 -1.05
CA ASN A 11 10.10 10.39 -1.97
C ASN A 11 10.33 8.97 -1.45
N MET A 12 9.23 8.27 -1.16
CA MET A 12 9.22 6.88 -0.69
C MET A 12 9.48 5.85 -1.80
N GLY A 13 9.48 6.26 -3.07
CA GLY A 13 9.70 5.38 -4.22
C GLY A 13 10.97 5.69 -5.00
N ASP A 14 11.32 4.81 -5.93
CA ASP A 14 12.25 5.14 -7.01
C ASP A 14 11.43 5.38 -8.29
N THR A 15 11.77 6.40 -9.07
CA THR A 15 11.15 6.67 -10.39
C THR A 15 11.17 5.44 -11.31
N SER A 16 12.10 4.51 -11.11
CA SER A 16 12.23 3.27 -11.87
C SER A 16 11.57 2.03 -11.20
N PHE A 17 11.10 2.13 -9.95
CA PHE A 17 10.39 1.07 -9.22
C PHE A 17 9.12 1.63 -8.57
N ARG A 18 8.06 1.78 -9.39
CA ARG A 18 6.72 2.22 -8.96
C ARG A 18 5.74 1.06 -8.98
N ARG A 19 6.06 0.03 -8.21
CA ARG A 19 5.23 -1.15 -8.12
C ARG A 19 4.08 -0.90 -7.17
N LYS A 20 2.92 -1.46 -7.51
CA LYS A 20 1.68 -1.27 -6.76
C LYS A 20 1.57 -2.26 -5.60
N THR A 21 2.12 -3.47 -5.78
CA THR A 21 2.15 -4.61 -4.85
C THR A 21 3.38 -4.59 -3.93
N LEU A 22 3.62 -3.47 -3.24
CA LEU A 22 4.89 -3.23 -2.51
C LEU A 22 5.24 -4.32 -1.50
N LEU A 23 4.29 -4.73 -0.66
CA LEU A 23 4.54 -5.65 0.44
C LEU A 23 4.95 -7.04 -0.07
N GLU A 24 4.21 -7.55 -1.04
CA GLU A 24 4.51 -8.80 -1.74
C GLU A 24 5.85 -8.71 -2.49
N ASP A 25 6.11 -7.58 -3.17
CA ASP A 25 7.37 -7.38 -3.86
C ASP A 25 8.57 -7.44 -2.89
N TYR A 26 8.42 -6.89 -1.68
CA TYR A 26 9.45 -7.00 -0.63
C TYR A 26 9.65 -8.45 -0.17
N LYS A 27 8.57 -9.21 0.01
CA LYS A 27 8.63 -10.64 0.39
C LYS A 27 9.34 -11.51 -0.64
N TYR A 28 9.28 -11.17 -1.92
CA TYR A 28 10.06 -11.87 -2.95
C TYR A 28 11.50 -11.36 -3.06
N LEU A 29 11.72 -10.05 -3.06
CA LEU A 29 13.06 -9.49 -3.29
C LEU A 29 14.03 -9.76 -2.13
N LEU A 30 13.53 -9.74 -0.89
CA LEU A 30 14.39 -9.80 0.29
C LEU A 30 15.05 -11.17 0.48
N PRO A 31 14.35 -12.33 0.41
CA PRO A 31 14.98 -13.64 0.44
C PRO A 31 15.99 -13.85 -0.69
N LEU A 32 15.68 -13.38 -1.90
CA LEU A 32 16.60 -13.43 -3.04
C LEU A 32 17.87 -12.61 -2.77
N LEU A 33 17.74 -11.46 -2.12
CA LEU A 33 18.89 -10.63 -1.76
C LEU A 33 19.73 -11.28 -0.65
N VAL A 34 19.10 -11.95 0.31
CA VAL A 34 19.79 -12.76 1.34
C VAL A 34 20.63 -13.85 0.69
N GLU A 35 20.04 -14.66 -0.19
CA GLU A 35 20.76 -15.70 -0.95
C GLU A 35 21.90 -15.09 -1.79
N HIS A 36 21.63 -13.98 -2.46
CA HIS A 36 22.60 -13.30 -3.32
C HIS A 36 23.81 -12.81 -2.52
N LYS A 37 23.59 -12.25 -1.34
CA LYS A 37 24.65 -11.70 -0.47
C LYS A 37 25.59 -12.76 0.10
N ILE A 38 25.17 -14.03 0.17
CA ILE A 38 26.07 -15.14 0.51
C ILE A 38 27.15 -15.32 -0.57
N LYS A 39 26.77 -15.17 -1.85
CA LYS A 39 27.67 -15.32 -3.00
C LYS A 39 28.42 -14.02 -3.34
N TYR A 40 27.75 -12.88 -3.15
CA TYR A 40 28.26 -11.55 -3.46
C TYR A 40 28.11 -10.62 -2.24
N PRO A 41 29.02 -10.71 -1.24
CA PRO A 41 28.89 -9.94 0.00
C PRO A 41 28.90 -8.41 -0.23
N VAL A 42 29.73 -7.95 -1.18
CA VAL A 42 29.90 -6.53 -1.50
C VAL A 42 28.98 -6.12 -2.65
N TRP A 43 28.23 -5.03 -2.47
CA TRP A 43 27.30 -4.51 -3.50
C TRP A 43 27.89 -3.35 -4.33
N GLU A 44 28.78 -2.54 -3.75
CA GLU A 44 29.28 -1.32 -4.37
C GLU A 44 30.19 -1.61 -5.58
N LYS A 45 29.94 -0.90 -6.68
CA LYS A 45 30.74 -0.91 -7.92
C LYS A 45 30.91 -2.28 -8.60
N ASP A 46 30.10 -3.27 -8.24
CA ASP A 46 30.07 -4.58 -8.91
C ASP A 46 28.86 -4.70 -9.84
N ASN A 47 29.04 -4.30 -11.10
CA ASN A 47 28.02 -4.45 -12.13
C ASN A 47 27.67 -5.93 -12.37
N LYS A 48 28.60 -6.86 -12.18
CA LYS A 48 28.35 -8.30 -12.40
C LYS A 48 27.44 -8.85 -11.32
N SER A 49 27.69 -8.54 -10.05
CA SER A 49 26.81 -8.90 -8.92
C SER A 49 25.41 -8.32 -9.11
N GLN A 50 25.31 -7.04 -9.48
CA GLN A 50 24.02 -6.37 -9.67
C GLN A 50 23.21 -6.96 -10.83
N GLU A 51 23.89 -7.33 -11.93
CA GLU A 51 23.27 -8.04 -13.04
C GLU A 51 22.85 -9.47 -12.65
N ALA A 52 23.69 -10.20 -11.92
CA ALA A 52 23.36 -11.54 -11.44
C ALA A 52 22.11 -11.53 -10.55
N PHE A 53 22.01 -10.57 -9.62
CA PHE A 53 20.80 -10.39 -8.81
C PHE A 53 19.55 -10.16 -9.69
N PHE A 54 19.65 -9.26 -10.66
CA PHE A 54 18.54 -8.98 -11.57
C PHE A 54 18.10 -10.22 -12.36
N ARG A 55 19.05 -11.03 -12.85
CA ARG A 55 18.77 -12.29 -13.54
C ARG A 55 18.07 -13.29 -12.63
N THR A 56 18.52 -13.44 -11.39
CA THR A 56 17.84 -14.30 -10.41
C THR A 56 16.40 -13.86 -10.14
N VAL A 57 16.15 -12.54 -10.03
CA VAL A 57 14.78 -12.04 -9.88
C VAL A 57 13.95 -12.35 -11.13
N LEU A 58 14.49 -12.16 -12.33
CA LEU A 58 13.78 -12.51 -13.58
C LEU A 58 13.43 -14.01 -13.67
N GLU A 59 14.33 -14.88 -13.23
CA GLU A 59 14.14 -16.34 -13.27
C GLU A 59 13.16 -16.85 -12.22
N LYS A 60 13.13 -16.21 -11.04
CA LYS A 60 12.37 -16.69 -9.88
C LYS A 60 11.07 -15.91 -9.61
N THR A 61 10.75 -14.87 -10.39
CA THR A 61 9.56 -14.04 -10.15
C THR A 61 8.86 -13.65 -11.44
N ASP A 62 7.55 -13.46 -11.37
CA ASP A 62 6.73 -12.96 -12.48
C ASP A 62 6.69 -11.42 -12.52
N PHE A 63 7.72 -10.77 -12.00
CA PHE A 63 7.76 -9.30 -11.90
C PHE A 63 7.78 -8.62 -13.27
N PHE A 64 8.27 -9.33 -14.28
CA PHE A 64 8.57 -8.81 -15.59
C PHE A 64 7.93 -9.70 -16.67
N SER A 65 7.43 -9.09 -17.74
CA SER A 65 6.89 -9.82 -18.90
C SER A 65 8.01 -10.40 -19.77
N GLU A 66 7.70 -11.40 -20.60
CA GLU A 66 8.67 -12.10 -21.47
C GLU A 66 9.47 -11.17 -22.41
N GLU A 67 8.95 -9.98 -22.75
CA GLU A 67 9.64 -8.96 -23.56
C GLU A 67 10.61 -8.03 -22.77
N THR A 68 11.23 -8.53 -21.69
CA THR A 68 12.09 -7.67 -20.87
C THR A 68 13.42 -7.41 -21.53
N ASN A 69 13.63 -6.14 -21.92
CA ASN A 69 14.90 -5.68 -22.48
C ASN A 69 16.04 -5.75 -21.43
N PHE A 70 17.07 -6.55 -21.73
CA PHE A 70 18.26 -6.75 -20.89
C PHE A 70 19.25 -5.58 -20.87
N THR A 71 19.01 -4.50 -21.63
CA THR A 71 19.81 -3.28 -21.55
C THR A 71 19.83 -2.73 -20.12
N ASP A 72 21.01 -2.35 -19.63
CA ASP A 72 21.23 -1.82 -18.28
C ASP A 72 20.81 -2.76 -17.12
N SER A 73 20.98 -4.08 -17.28
CA SER A 73 20.63 -5.08 -16.24
C SER A 73 21.17 -4.75 -14.84
N ALA A 74 22.42 -4.27 -14.73
CA ALA A 74 22.99 -3.83 -13.45
C ALA A 74 22.25 -2.63 -12.83
N LYS A 75 21.76 -1.69 -13.65
CA LYS A 75 20.91 -0.57 -13.19
C LYS A 75 19.54 -1.05 -12.72
N ARG A 76 18.97 -2.06 -13.39
CA ARG A 76 17.72 -2.70 -12.97
C ARG A 76 17.89 -3.41 -11.63
N GLY A 77 18.96 -4.17 -11.43
CA GLY A 77 19.29 -4.78 -10.13
C GLY A 77 19.41 -3.76 -9.00
N ARG A 78 20.08 -2.62 -9.25
CA ARG A 78 20.14 -1.49 -8.29
C ARG A 78 18.77 -0.88 -8.00
N THR A 79 17.93 -0.72 -9.02
CA THR A 79 16.59 -0.17 -8.88
C THR A 79 15.71 -1.05 -7.98
N LEU A 80 15.76 -2.37 -8.16
CA LEU A 80 15.00 -3.33 -7.35
C LEU A 80 15.40 -3.24 -5.87
N THR A 81 16.71 -3.18 -5.57
CA THR A 81 17.17 -3.09 -4.18
C THR A 81 16.97 -1.70 -3.56
N ASN A 82 16.90 -0.63 -4.35
CA ASN A 82 16.59 0.72 -3.84
C ASN A 82 15.25 0.77 -3.10
N ALA A 83 14.27 -0.01 -3.55
CA ALA A 83 12.95 -0.08 -2.94
C ALA A 83 12.98 -0.62 -1.50
N LEU A 84 14.02 -1.39 -1.15
CA LEU A 84 14.22 -1.96 0.19
C LEU A 84 14.98 -1.02 1.14
N ILE A 85 15.64 0.03 0.62
CA ILE A 85 16.43 0.97 1.43
C ILE A 85 15.50 1.89 2.24
N LYS A 86 14.50 2.47 1.57
CA LYS A 86 13.57 3.44 2.19
C LYS A 86 12.80 2.89 3.40
N PRO A 87 12.28 1.64 3.39
CA PRO A 87 11.69 1.05 4.58
C PRO A 87 12.70 0.69 5.67
N GLY A 88 14.01 0.86 5.45
CA GLY A 88 15.03 0.44 6.41
C GLY A 88 15.20 -1.07 6.50
N LEU A 89 14.81 -1.83 5.46
CA LEU A 89 15.07 -3.26 5.39
C LEU A 89 16.54 -3.54 5.06
N ILE A 90 17.17 -2.65 4.30
CA ILE A 90 18.61 -2.66 4.02
C ILE A 90 19.17 -1.23 4.06
N ASN A 91 20.48 -1.08 4.21
CA ASN A 91 21.13 0.24 4.09
C ASN A 91 21.58 0.56 2.64
N ASP A 92 22.22 1.71 2.45
CA ASP A 92 22.75 2.16 1.15
C ASP A 92 23.83 1.24 0.56
N LYS A 93 24.55 0.49 1.40
CA LYS A 93 25.48 -0.58 1.01
C LYS A 93 24.80 -1.93 0.74
N ARG A 94 23.47 -1.99 0.86
CA ARG A 94 22.63 -3.18 0.75
C ARG A 94 23.02 -4.23 1.80
N GLU A 95 23.52 -3.80 2.95
CA GLU A 95 23.66 -4.66 4.12
C GLU A 95 22.26 -4.91 4.68
N LEU A 96 22.00 -6.17 5.04
CA LEU A 96 20.70 -6.61 5.54
C LEU A 96 20.53 -6.13 6.99
N SER A 97 19.40 -5.50 7.27
CA SER A 97 19.05 -5.11 8.64
C SER A 97 18.65 -6.31 9.49
N GLU A 98 18.63 -6.13 10.82
CA GLU A 98 18.09 -7.13 11.74
C GLU A 98 16.60 -7.38 11.43
N VAL A 99 15.81 -6.33 11.21
CA VAL A 99 14.39 -6.42 10.81
C VAL A 99 14.22 -7.31 9.58
N ALA A 100 15.03 -7.09 8.54
CA ALA A 100 14.97 -7.87 7.31
C ALA A 100 15.30 -9.35 7.53
N LEU A 101 16.39 -9.64 8.26
CA LEU A 101 16.80 -11.01 8.54
C LEU A 101 15.74 -11.73 9.39
N HIS A 102 15.25 -11.07 10.44
CA HIS A 102 14.21 -11.63 11.29
C HIS A 102 12.92 -11.89 10.52
N TRP A 103 12.52 -10.97 9.63
CA TRP A 103 11.32 -11.16 8.82
C TRP A 103 11.46 -12.33 7.84
N VAL A 104 12.56 -12.42 7.09
CA VAL A 104 12.81 -13.54 6.15
C VAL A 104 12.84 -14.90 6.85
N TYR A 105 13.42 -14.96 8.06
CA TYR A 105 13.58 -16.21 8.80
C TYR A 105 12.42 -16.51 9.76
N ASN A 106 11.31 -15.76 9.70
CA ASN A 106 10.17 -15.89 10.62
C ASN A 106 10.59 -15.86 12.10
N LYS A 107 11.50 -14.92 12.42
CA LYS A 107 12.03 -14.64 13.77
C LYS A 107 11.76 -13.21 14.22
N THR A 108 10.80 -12.54 13.57
CA THR A 108 10.40 -11.19 13.96
C THR A 108 9.99 -11.15 15.42
N LYS A 109 10.38 -10.07 16.10
CA LYS A 109 10.05 -9.83 17.49
C LYS A 109 8.54 -9.78 17.68
N GLU A 110 8.08 -10.63 18.60
CA GLU A 110 6.69 -10.69 19.03
C GLU A 110 6.15 -9.32 19.46
N PRO A 111 4.86 -9.03 19.21
CA PRO A 111 4.23 -7.81 19.66
C PRO A 111 4.33 -7.66 21.20
N ASP A 112 4.68 -6.47 21.68
CA ASP A 112 4.60 -6.16 23.11
C ASP A 112 3.14 -5.98 23.58
N ASN A 113 2.93 -5.71 24.87
CA ASN A 113 1.58 -5.61 25.43
C ASN A 113 0.73 -4.53 24.76
N LEU A 114 1.34 -3.39 24.39
CA LEU A 114 0.64 -2.29 23.74
C LEU A 114 0.33 -2.63 22.28
N GLU A 115 1.29 -3.21 21.57
CA GLU A 115 1.12 -3.64 20.17
C GLU A 115 0.07 -4.76 20.04
N LYS A 116 -0.04 -5.65 21.03
CA LYS A 116 -1.09 -6.69 21.07
C LYS A 116 -2.50 -6.11 21.07
N LEU A 117 -2.71 -4.92 21.64
CA LEU A 117 -4.03 -4.26 21.61
C LEU A 117 -4.43 -3.84 20.19
N MET A 118 -3.45 -3.54 19.33
CA MET A 118 -3.71 -3.08 17.96
C MET A 118 -4.19 -4.22 17.05
N ASN A 119 -3.85 -5.47 17.40
CA ASN A 119 -4.21 -6.69 16.69
C ASN A 119 -3.96 -6.63 15.17
N LEU A 120 -2.80 -6.07 14.81
CA LEU A 120 -2.30 -6.03 13.45
C LEU A 120 -1.68 -7.37 13.04
N SER A 121 -1.67 -7.65 11.73
CA SER A 121 -0.81 -8.72 11.23
C SER A 121 0.65 -8.39 11.50
N LEU A 122 1.51 -9.41 11.59
CA LEU A 122 2.94 -9.22 11.83
C LEU A 122 3.59 -8.33 10.76
N ASP A 123 3.23 -8.53 9.48
CA ASP A 123 3.69 -7.67 8.40
C ASP A 123 3.28 -6.20 8.61
N ASN A 124 2.00 -5.94 8.91
CA ASN A 124 1.53 -4.58 9.19
C ASN A 124 2.30 -3.95 10.37
N LEU A 125 2.57 -4.73 11.42
CA LEU A 125 3.30 -4.27 12.60
C LEU A 125 4.77 -3.94 12.28
N ILE A 126 5.45 -4.74 11.46
CA ILE A 126 6.81 -4.44 10.99
C ILE A 126 6.83 -3.06 10.32
N PHE A 127 5.92 -2.82 9.38
CA PHE A 127 5.89 -1.56 8.66
C PHE A 127 5.43 -0.39 9.55
N LEU A 128 4.52 -0.61 10.51
CA LEU A 128 4.21 0.38 11.54
C LEU A 128 5.49 0.80 12.29
N ARG A 129 6.26 -0.16 12.82
CA ARG A 129 7.54 0.08 13.52
C ARG A 129 8.52 0.83 12.62
N GLN A 130 8.68 0.43 11.36
CA GLN A 130 9.58 1.11 10.42
C GLN A 130 9.14 2.56 10.13
N TRP A 131 7.84 2.83 9.95
CA TRP A 131 7.35 4.18 9.67
C TRP A 131 7.48 5.12 10.86
N PHE A 132 7.31 4.61 12.09
CA PHE A 132 7.61 5.38 13.30
C PHE A 132 9.10 5.74 13.43
N LYS A 133 10.00 4.98 12.82
CA LYS A 133 11.45 5.22 12.83
C LYS A 133 11.94 6.05 11.64
N LEU A 134 11.20 6.07 10.53
CA LEU A 134 11.57 6.76 9.30
C LEU A 134 11.86 8.25 9.55
N ARG A 135 13.05 8.70 9.12
CA ARG A 135 13.46 10.10 9.13
C ARG A 135 13.64 10.65 7.72
N VAL A 136 13.25 11.89 7.51
CA VAL A 136 13.59 12.67 6.31
C VAL A 136 14.52 13.79 6.74
N TYR A 137 15.71 13.84 6.13
CA TYR A 137 16.82 14.73 6.47
C TYR A 137 16.96 15.87 5.47
N GLU A 138 17.38 17.04 5.96
CA GLU A 138 17.93 18.12 5.14
C GLU A 138 19.11 17.64 4.26
N PRO A 139 19.47 18.36 3.17
CA PRO A 139 20.61 18.01 2.32
C PRO A 139 21.95 17.91 3.06
N ASN A 140 22.14 18.68 4.13
CA ASN A 140 23.31 18.63 5.02
C ASN A 140 23.40 17.29 5.78
N GLY A 141 22.28 16.61 5.98
CA GLY A 141 22.17 15.35 6.69
C GLY A 141 22.10 15.46 8.21
N GLU A 142 21.72 16.60 8.79
CA GLU A 142 21.71 16.82 10.24
C GLU A 142 20.29 16.96 10.81
N GLU A 143 19.53 17.97 10.39
CA GLU A 143 18.14 18.17 10.81
C GLU A 143 17.21 17.19 10.09
N TYR A 144 16.20 16.69 10.81
CA TYR A 144 15.26 15.72 10.28
C TYR A 144 13.84 15.86 10.84
N LEU A 145 12.86 15.36 10.09
CA LEU A 145 11.49 15.14 10.53
C LEU A 145 11.07 13.65 10.46
N TYR A 146 10.05 13.27 11.23
CA TYR A 146 9.40 11.96 11.20
C TYR A 146 8.05 12.06 10.46
N PRO A 147 7.99 11.85 9.13
CA PRO A 147 6.81 12.19 8.34
C PRO A 147 5.57 11.37 8.74
N PHE A 148 5.76 10.10 9.15
CA PHE A 148 4.66 9.27 9.62
C PHE A 148 4.09 9.77 10.95
N ARG A 149 4.94 10.18 11.90
CA ARG A 149 4.49 10.74 13.18
C ARG A 149 3.73 12.05 12.98
N VAL A 150 4.19 12.88 12.04
CA VAL A 150 3.46 14.10 11.67
C VAL A 150 2.09 13.76 11.08
N ALA A 151 2.02 12.77 10.19
CA ALA A 151 0.74 12.30 9.64
C ALA A 151 -0.23 11.84 10.75
N LEU A 152 0.25 11.07 11.73
CA LEU A 152 -0.55 10.69 12.90
C LEU A 152 -0.99 11.90 13.72
N GLY A 153 -0.14 12.92 13.85
CA GLY A 153 -0.46 14.19 14.52
C GLY A 153 -1.62 14.94 13.87
N PHE A 154 -1.70 14.95 12.53
CA PHE A 154 -2.87 15.45 11.82
C PHE A 154 -4.09 14.56 12.02
N LEU A 155 -3.95 13.26 11.78
CA LEU A 155 -5.08 12.33 11.71
C LEU A 155 -5.72 12.02 13.08
N ARG A 156 -4.99 12.23 14.19
CA ARG A 156 -5.60 12.18 15.53
C ARG A 156 -6.57 13.34 15.79
N LYS A 157 -6.35 14.48 15.12
CA LYS A 157 -7.11 15.72 15.36
C LYS A 157 -8.19 15.91 14.30
N TYR A 158 -7.89 15.52 13.07
CA TYR A 158 -8.75 15.75 11.92
C TYR A 158 -9.20 14.44 11.30
N LYS A 159 -10.36 13.97 11.76
CA LYS A 159 -11.12 12.93 11.06
C LYS A 159 -11.55 13.41 9.67
N ASP A 160 -11.55 12.50 8.71
CA ASP A 160 -11.92 12.68 7.30
C ASP A 160 -11.12 13.80 6.62
N MET A 161 -9.81 13.83 6.88
CA MET A 161 -8.92 14.81 6.26
C MET A 161 -8.78 14.54 4.76
N GLN A 162 -8.78 15.61 3.94
CA GLN A 162 -8.60 15.46 2.50
C GLN A 162 -7.21 14.86 2.18
N GLU A 163 -7.18 13.79 1.38
CA GLU A 163 -5.95 13.08 0.98
C GLU A 163 -4.94 14.01 0.32
N ALA A 164 -5.41 14.85 -0.59
CA ALA A 164 -4.57 15.84 -1.24
C ALA A 164 -3.93 16.80 -0.24
N HIS A 165 -4.68 17.26 0.77
CA HIS A 165 -4.16 18.21 1.76
C HIS A 165 -3.07 17.58 2.62
N LEU A 166 -3.34 16.40 3.20
CA LEU A 166 -2.36 15.71 4.04
C LEU A 166 -1.07 15.42 3.27
N LEU A 167 -1.19 14.86 2.06
CA LEU A 167 -0.03 14.49 1.27
C LEU A 167 0.75 15.74 0.83
N VAL A 168 0.08 16.83 0.43
CA VAL A 168 0.77 18.10 0.12
C VAL A 168 1.52 18.61 1.34
N ILE A 169 0.86 18.73 2.49
CA ILE A 169 1.50 19.20 3.72
C ILE A 169 2.76 18.39 4.03
N LEU A 170 2.63 17.06 4.07
CA LEU A 170 3.76 16.19 4.41
C LEU A 170 4.96 16.40 3.48
N HIS A 171 4.73 16.50 2.17
CA HIS A 171 5.81 16.68 1.20
C HIS A 171 6.41 18.09 1.20
N LEU A 172 5.71 19.08 1.73
CA LEU A 172 6.17 20.47 1.82
C LEU A 172 6.80 20.83 3.17
N LEU A 173 6.64 19.98 4.18
CA LEU A 173 7.32 20.17 5.45
C LEU A 173 8.83 20.06 5.26
N SER A 174 9.53 21.03 5.83
CA SER A 174 10.97 21.08 5.83
C SER A 174 11.55 20.36 7.04
N PRO A 175 12.55 19.50 6.84
CA PRO A 175 13.26 18.84 7.93
C PRO A 175 13.92 19.78 8.95
N SER A 176 14.19 21.04 8.58
CA SER A 176 14.70 22.08 9.50
C SER A 176 13.69 22.59 10.55
N LEU A 177 12.40 22.28 10.41
CA LEU A 177 11.39 22.66 11.40
C LEU A 177 11.55 21.84 12.69
N ASP A 178 11.47 22.51 13.83
CA ASP A 178 11.38 21.84 15.13
C ASP A 178 9.97 21.29 15.39
N SER A 179 9.85 20.43 16.41
CA SER A 179 8.57 19.79 16.74
C SER A 179 7.49 20.80 17.14
N GLU A 180 7.85 21.91 17.81
CA GLU A 180 6.88 22.91 18.26
C GLU A 180 6.21 23.60 17.07
N LYS A 181 7.00 24.01 16.07
CA LYS A 181 6.48 24.58 14.83
C LYS A 181 5.59 23.59 14.08
N ILE A 182 5.99 22.32 14.00
CA ILE A 182 5.17 21.30 13.35
C ILE A 182 3.84 21.11 14.10
N TYR A 183 3.83 21.13 15.43
CA TYR A 183 2.59 21.12 16.20
C TYR A 183 1.70 22.33 15.88
N ARG A 184 2.27 23.54 15.77
CA ARG A 184 1.50 24.74 15.36
C ARG A 184 0.92 24.59 13.96
N ILE A 185 1.69 24.06 13.00
CA ILE A 185 1.21 23.77 11.64
C ILE A 185 0.02 22.82 11.70
N ILE A 186 0.11 21.75 12.50
CA ILE A 186 -1.02 20.82 12.72
C ILE A 186 -2.24 21.58 13.26
N GLU A 187 -2.06 22.41 14.29
CA GLU A 187 -3.16 23.17 14.91
C GLU A 187 -3.81 24.18 13.96
N ASN A 188 -3.02 24.90 13.16
CA ASN A 188 -3.50 25.93 12.24
C ASN A 188 -4.36 25.37 11.10
N TYR A 189 -4.29 24.07 10.81
CA TYR A 189 -5.16 23.44 9.82
C TYR A 189 -6.65 23.47 10.23
N ASP A 190 -6.97 23.78 11.49
CA ASP A 190 -8.34 24.03 11.93
C ASP A 190 -8.99 25.19 11.18
N GLU A 191 -8.22 26.18 10.74
CA GLU A 191 -8.73 27.32 9.95
C GLU A 191 -9.17 26.89 8.54
N VAL A 192 -8.44 25.94 7.93
CA VAL A 192 -8.84 25.33 6.65
C VAL A 192 -10.09 24.48 6.86
N ARG A 193 -10.12 23.68 7.92
CA ARG A 193 -11.26 22.80 8.24
C ARG A 193 -12.54 23.60 8.54
N SER A 194 -12.41 24.76 9.18
CA SER A 194 -13.51 25.67 9.49
C SER A 194 -13.82 26.66 8.37
N GLU A 195 -13.23 26.48 7.18
CA GLU A 195 -13.42 27.31 5.99
C GLU A 195 -13.12 28.81 6.21
N LYS A 196 -12.29 29.14 7.21
CA LYS A 196 -11.86 30.52 7.50
C LYS A 196 -10.79 31.00 6.52
N VAL A 197 -9.91 30.10 6.11
CA VAL A 197 -8.87 30.34 5.10
C VAL A 197 -8.90 29.23 4.06
N SER A 198 -8.48 29.55 2.84
CA SER A 198 -8.27 28.54 1.80
C SER A 198 -7.05 27.67 2.12
N PHE A 199 -7.01 26.46 1.54
CA PHE A 199 -5.85 25.59 1.71
C PHE A 199 -4.56 26.24 1.16
N ASP A 200 -4.66 26.99 0.06
CA ASP A 200 -3.52 27.71 -0.51
C ASP A 200 -2.98 28.79 0.44
N GLU A 201 -3.85 29.58 1.08
CA GLU A 201 -3.45 30.57 2.08
C GLU A 201 -2.78 29.90 3.29
N TYR A 202 -3.35 28.79 3.77
CA TYR A 202 -2.74 28.01 4.84
C TYR A 202 -1.34 27.51 4.46
N LEU A 203 -1.15 26.99 3.24
CA LEU A 203 0.18 26.58 2.76
C LEU A 203 1.14 27.78 2.74
N ASP A 204 0.66 28.94 2.30
CA ASP A 204 1.50 30.13 2.19
C ASP A 204 1.92 30.68 3.57
N GLU A 205 1.06 30.59 4.59
CA GLU A 205 1.36 31.07 5.94
C GLU A 205 2.21 30.09 6.76
N ASN A 206 1.99 28.78 6.55
CA ASN A 206 2.55 27.75 7.43
C ASN A 206 3.73 26.99 6.82
N LEU A 207 3.81 26.94 5.48
CA LEU A 207 4.73 26.07 4.74
C LEU A 207 5.51 26.78 3.64
N ASN A 208 5.30 28.08 3.40
CA ASN A 208 6.27 28.89 2.66
C ASN A 208 7.45 29.16 3.57
N GLN A 209 8.46 28.32 3.41
CA GLN A 209 9.76 28.60 3.96
C GLN A 209 10.43 29.72 3.16
N ASN A 210 11.21 30.55 3.85
CA ASN A 210 12.26 31.36 3.26
C ASN A 210 13.33 30.44 2.67
N ASP A 211 12.99 29.72 1.61
CA ASP A 211 13.91 28.90 0.85
C ASP A 211 14.80 29.87 0.06
N GLU A 212 16.06 29.98 0.47
CA GLU A 212 17.04 30.82 -0.22
C GLU A 212 17.10 30.52 -1.72
N GLU A 213 16.81 29.29 -2.14
CA GLU A 213 16.73 28.92 -3.56
C GLU A 213 15.48 29.52 -4.23
N VAL A 214 14.33 29.54 -3.55
CA VAL A 214 13.11 30.19 -4.04
C VAL A 214 13.33 31.70 -4.14
N GLU A 215 13.89 32.33 -3.10
CA GLU A 215 14.21 33.76 -3.13
C GLU A 215 15.27 34.09 -4.20
N ALA A 216 16.32 33.29 -4.33
CA ALA A 216 17.32 33.47 -5.40
C ALA A 216 16.69 33.33 -6.79
N ASN A 217 15.80 32.36 -6.99
CA ASN A 217 15.10 32.21 -8.26
C ASN A 217 14.09 33.33 -8.50
N LEU A 218 13.46 33.88 -7.45
CA LEU A 218 12.61 35.07 -7.56
C LEU A 218 13.42 36.31 -7.93
N ILE A 219 14.62 36.48 -7.37
CA ILE A 219 15.56 37.54 -7.77
C ILE A 219 15.94 37.35 -9.25
N LYS A 220 16.33 36.14 -9.67
CA LYS A 220 16.61 35.83 -11.08
C LYS A 220 15.40 36.10 -11.99
N ALA A 221 14.19 35.78 -11.54
CA ALA A 221 12.96 36.07 -12.28
C ALA A 221 12.74 37.58 -12.43
N ARG A 222 12.91 38.36 -11.35
CA ARG A 222 12.82 39.82 -11.37
C ARG A 222 13.86 40.42 -12.31
N GLU A 223 15.10 39.95 -12.26
CA GLU A 223 16.17 40.39 -13.17
C GLU A 223 15.85 40.04 -14.63
N LEU A 224 15.46 38.79 -14.91
CA LEU A 224 15.11 38.31 -16.25
C LEU A 224 14.00 39.16 -16.88
N PHE A 225 12.95 39.43 -16.10
CA PHE A 225 11.76 40.13 -16.59
C PHE A 225 11.83 41.66 -16.48
N SER A 226 12.92 42.22 -15.92
CA SER A 226 13.18 43.67 -15.91
C SER A 226 13.56 44.22 -17.29
N SER A 227 14.03 43.36 -18.20
CA SER A 227 14.34 43.70 -19.59
C SER A 227 13.11 43.57 -20.48
N GLU A 228 12.97 44.44 -21.48
CA GLU A 228 11.92 44.29 -22.51
C GLU A 228 12.13 43.02 -23.34
N VAL A 229 13.39 42.68 -23.64
CA VAL A 229 13.77 41.45 -24.34
C VAL A 229 14.23 40.41 -23.33
N VAL A 230 13.56 39.27 -23.31
CA VAL A 230 13.90 38.15 -22.43
C VAL A 230 15.04 37.34 -23.03
N ASP A 231 16.12 37.20 -22.26
CA ASP A 231 17.26 36.34 -22.61
C ASP A 231 16.85 34.86 -22.50
N ILE A 232 16.92 34.15 -23.62
CA ILE A 232 16.48 32.75 -23.71
C ILE A 232 17.33 31.80 -22.86
N ASP A 233 18.63 32.05 -22.73
CA ASP A 233 19.52 31.20 -21.94
C ASP A 233 19.23 31.35 -20.45
N LYS A 234 19.00 32.60 -20.00
CA LYS A 234 18.55 32.86 -18.62
C LYS A 234 17.14 32.33 -18.35
N PHE A 235 16.24 32.40 -19.33
CA PHE A 235 14.92 31.77 -19.24
C PHE A 235 15.05 30.26 -19.08
N HIS A 236 15.90 29.60 -19.87
CA HIS A 236 16.15 28.16 -19.76
C HIS A 236 16.80 27.78 -18.41
N GLU A 237 17.64 28.65 -17.84
CA GLU A 237 18.19 28.43 -16.49
C GLU A 237 17.11 28.46 -15.40
N LEU A 238 16.15 29.37 -15.53
CA LEU A 238 15.06 29.57 -14.56
C LEU A 238 13.95 28.51 -14.72
N PHE A 239 13.56 28.18 -15.95
CA PHE A 239 12.51 27.21 -16.29
C PHE A 239 13.12 25.83 -16.60
N LYS A 240 13.82 25.23 -15.62
CA LYS A 240 14.60 23.99 -15.79
C LYS A 240 13.74 22.81 -16.29
N ASN A 241 14.14 22.23 -17.42
CA ASN A 241 13.61 20.97 -17.96
C ASN A 241 14.51 20.39 -19.06
N GLY A 242 14.09 19.30 -19.70
CA GLY A 242 14.73 18.85 -20.94
C GLY A 242 14.56 19.88 -22.06
N LYS A 243 15.60 20.10 -22.88
CA LYS A 243 15.67 21.16 -23.92
C LYS A 243 14.39 21.34 -24.73
N THR A 244 13.83 20.25 -25.26
CA THR A 244 12.58 20.28 -26.06
C THR A 244 11.40 20.90 -25.31
N LYS A 245 11.29 20.67 -24.00
CA LYS A 245 10.20 21.24 -23.18
C LYS A 245 10.45 22.71 -22.86
N GLN A 246 11.70 23.10 -22.66
CA GLN A 246 12.04 24.50 -22.37
C GLN A 246 11.69 25.41 -23.55
N GLU A 247 11.94 24.94 -24.78
CA GLU A 247 11.50 25.62 -26.00
C GLU A 247 9.99 25.80 -26.08
N VAL A 248 9.22 24.79 -25.66
CA VAL A 248 7.74 24.90 -25.59
C VAL A 248 7.32 25.93 -24.53
N TYR A 249 8.03 25.99 -23.40
CA TYR A 249 7.76 26.98 -22.35
C TYR A 249 8.05 28.41 -22.82
N TYR A 250 9.14 28.59 -23.58
CA TYR A 250 9.50 29.88 -24.13
C TYR A 250 8.48 30.36 -25.18
N LYS A 251 8.09 29.49 -26.12
CA LYS A 251 7.01 29.79 -27.09
C LYS A 251 5.68 30.13 -26.42
N PHE A 252 5.38 29.46 -25.29
CA PHE A 252 4.19 29.77 -24.51
C PHE A 252 4.27 31.17 -23.88
N PHE A 253 5.43 31.52 -23.31
CA PHE A 253 5.70 32.86 -22.82
C PHE A 253 5.56 33.92 -23.93
N GLU A 254 6.12 33.70 -25.11
CA GLU A 254 5.97 34.61 -26.26
C GLU A 254 4.50 34.79 -26.69
N ALA A 255 3.71 33.71 -26.69
CA ALA A 255 2.28 33.77 -26.98
C ALA A 255 1.50 34.60 -25.94
N VAL A 256 1.88 34.49 -24.66
CA VAL A 256 1.32 35.30 -23.57
C VAL A 256 1.67 36.77 -23.76
N GLU A 257 2.95 37.10 -24.00
CA GLU A 257 3.40 38.49 -24.22
C GLU A 257 2.69 39.11 -25.43
N LYS A 258 2.62 38.39 -26.55
CA LYS A 258 1.96 38.87 -27.77
C LYS A 258 0.47 39.15 -27.55
N PHE A 259 -0.23 38.28 -26.82
CA PHE A 259 -1.63 38.50 -26.48
C PHE A 259 -1.81 39.66 -25.49
N ASN A 260 -0.91 39.83 -24.52
CA ASN A 260 -0.98 40.94 -23.57
C ASN A 260 -0.75 42.29 -24.24
N GLN A 261 0.18 42.36 -25.21
CA GLN A 261 0.45 43.54 -26.04
C GLN A 261 -0.70 43.85 -27.00
N ASP A 262 -1.24 42.85 -27.68
CA ASP A 262 -2.30 43.00 -28.67
C ASP A 262 -3.39 41.94 -28.51
N LYS A 263 -4.50 42.35 -27.89
CA LYS A 263 -5.62 41.49 -27.47
C LYS A 263 -6.58 41.19 -28.63
N THR A 264 -6.08 40.57 -29.69
CA THR A 264 -6.87 40.14 -30.86
C THR A 264 -7.33 38.68 -30.75
N ILE A 265 -8.37 38.33 -31.50
CA ILE A 265 -8.89 36.96 -31.55
C ILE A 265 -7.85 35.96 -32.10
N ASP A 266 -6.97 36.41 -33.01
CA ASP A 266 -5.95 35.55 -33.61
C ASP A 266 -4.80 35.28 -32.63
N ASN A 267 -4.34 36.29 -31.87
CA ASN A 267 -3.37 36.07 -30.80
C ASN A 267 -3.96 35.19 -29.68
N LEU A 268 -5.25 35.33 -29.36
CA LEU A 268 -5.94 34.47 -28.40
C LEU A 268 -5.99 33.00 -28.86
N LYS A 269 -6.28 32.73 -30.15
CA LYS A 269 -6.26 31.37 -30.69
C LYS A 269 -4.88 30.72 -30.54
N VAL A 270 -3.81 31.44 -30.90
CA VAL A 270 -2.43 30.96 -30.75
C VAL A 270 -2.15 30.62 -29.28
N LEU A 271 -2.46 31.52 -28.35
CA LEU A 271 -2.29 31.32 -26.91
C LEU A 271 -3.05 30.07 -26.41
N VAL A 272 -4.32 29.94 -26.79
CA VAL A 272 -5.17 28.81 -26.40
C VAL A 272 -4.63 27.50 -26.95
N ASP A 273 -4.16 27.47 -28.20
CA ASP A 273 -3.66 26.25 -28.82
C ASP A 273 -2.36 25.76 -28.16
N ILE A 274 -1.39 26.65 -27.93
CA ILE A 274 -0.16 26.26 -27.21
C ILE A 274 -0.44 25.86 -25.76
N SER A 275 -1.45 26.45 -25.11
CA SER A 275 -1.83 26.09 -23.73
C SER A 275 -2.35 24.65 -23.59
N LYS A 276 -2.74 24.00 -24.70
CA LYS A 276 -3.19 22.61 -24.74
C LYS A 276 -2.04 21.60 -24.75
N GLU A 277 -0.82 22.05 -25.02
CA GLU A 277 0.37 21.21 -25.03
C GLU A 277 0.56 20.47 -23.70
N PRO A 278 0.84 19.16 -23.69
CA PRO A 278 1.02 18.41 -22.44
C PRO A 278 2.11 19.00 -21.53
N ALA A 279 3.17 19.56 -22.11
CA ALA A 279 4.24 20.21 -21.38
C ALA A 279 3.74 21.46 -20.64
N ILE A 280 2.88 22.28 -21.27
CA ILE A 280 2.31 23.49 -20.67
C ILE A 280 1.28 23.15 -19.60
N LYS A 281 0.37 22.21 -19.89
CA LYS A 281 -0.60 21.72 -18.90
C LYS A 281 0.11 21.29 -17.62
N LYS A 282 1.19 20.52 -17.75
CA LYS A 282 1.99 20.03 -16.63
C LYS A 282 2.76 21.15 -15.91
N ALA A 283 3.37 22.07 -16.65
CA ALA A 283 4.28 23.08 -16.10
C ALA A 283 3.59 24.34 -15.55
N PHE A 284 2.39 24.69 -16.04
CA PHE A 284 1.72 25.95 -15.69
C PHE A 284 0.26 25.77 -15.26
N GLY A 285 -0.37 24.64 -15.57
CA GLY A 285 -1.82 24.45 -15.40
C GLY A 285 -2.21 23.35 -14.44
N PHE A 286 -1.31 22.87 -13.57
CA PHE A 286 -1.58 21.77 -12.64
C PHE A 286 -2.13 20.50 -13.36
N ASN A 287 -1.57 20.21 -14.54
CA ASN A 287 -1.99 19.16 -15.48
C ASN A 287 -3.37 19.36 -16.13
N LYS A 288 -3.88 20.58 -16.10
CA LYS A 288 -5.03 21.05 -16.88
C LYS A 288 -4.58 22.19 -17.79
N ILE A 289 -5.46 22.65 -18.67
CA ILE A 289 -5.20 23.86 -19.44
C ILE A 289 -5.10 25.03 -18.44
N PRO A 290 -4.08 25.90 -18.53
CA PRO A 290 -3.85 26.96 -17.55
C PRO A 290 -4.85 28.14 -17.65
N PHE A 291 -5.87 28.03 -18.50
CA PHE A 291 -6.89 29.04 -18.74
C PHE A 291 -8.29 28.45 -18.70
N ASP A 292 -9.25 29.23 -18.20
CA ASP A 292 -10.66 28.92 -18.26
C ASP A 292 -11.24 29.30 -19.63
N ILE A 293 -11.25 28.34 -20.54
CA ILE A 293 -11.77 28.53 -21.90
C ILE A 293 -13.31 28.48 -21.87
N PRO A 294 -14.01 29.49 -22.42
CA PRO A 294 -15.46 29.44 -22.58
C PRO A 294 -15.93 28.22 -23.41
N LYS A 295 -17.09 27.65 -23.07
CA LYS A 295 -17.61 26.42 -23.69
C LYS A 295 -18.20 26.63 -25.10
N THR A 296 -18.29 27.88 -25.55
CA THR A 296 -18.82 28.24 -26.87
C THR A 296 -17.70 28.15 -27.91
N ASN A 297 -17.97 27.61 -29.10
CA ASN A 297 -16.93 27.45 -30.13
C ASN A 297 -16.37 28.78 -30.67
N ASN A 298 -17.10 29.90 -30.49
CA ASN A 298 -16.74 31.24 -30.97
C ASN A 298 -16.78 32.26 -29.83
N PHE A 299 -15.99 32.05 -28.77
CA PHE A 299 -15.89 33.03 -27.69
C PHE A 299 -15.05 34.24 -28.09
N THR A 300 -15.42 35.40 -27.55
CA THR A 300 -14.72 36.67 -27.77
C THR A 300 -13.52 36.82 -26.82
N VAL A 301 -12.64 37.75 -27.15
CA VAL A 301 -11.53 38.15 -26.27
C VAL A 301 -12.05 38.62 -24.91
N GLU A 302 -13.14 39.38 -24.89
CA GLU A 302 -13.74 39.91 -23.66
C GLU A 302 -14.28 38.79 -22.74
N GLU A 303 -14.95 37.80 -23.31
CA GLU A 303 -15.44 36.63 -22.55
C GLU A 303 -14.28 35.81 -21.93
N PHE A 304 -13.19 35.63 -22.67
CA PHE A 304 -11.99 34.95 -22.17
C PHE A 304 -11.35 35.72 -21.02
N LEU A 305 -11.13 37.04 -21.18
CA LEU A 305 -10.54 37.89 -20.16
C LEU A 305 -11.41 37.95 -18.90
N LYS A 306 -12.73 38.00 -19.05
CA LYS A 306 -13.67 37.99 -17.92
C LYS A 306 -13.52 36.73 -17.06
N LYS A 307 -13.35 35.55 -17.69
CA LYS A 307 -13.12 34.29 -16.97
C LYS A 307 -11.72 34.20 -16.35
N ASN A 308 -10.73 34.82 -16.97
CA ASN A 308 -9.32 34.73 -16.55
C ASN A 308 -8.82 36.00 -15.87
N LYS A 309 -9.72 36.82 -15.29
CA LYS A 309 -9.40 38.14 -14.72
C LYS A 309 -8.28 38.09 -13.67
N ASN A 310 -8.26 37.02 -12.87
CA ASN A 310 -7.28 36.83 -11.79
C ASN A 310 -6.20 35.79 -12.16
N ASN A 311 -6.01 35.52 -13.46
CA ASN A 311 -5.03 34.53 -13.89
C ASN A 311 -3.62 35.13 -13.85
N ASN A 312 -2.76 34.58 -13.00
CA ASN A 312 -1.37 35.02 -12.81
C ASN A 312 -0.55 35.06 -14.11
N ILE A 313 -0.83 34.18 -15.08
CA ILE A 313 -0.11 34.13 -16.36
C ILE A 313 -0.42 35.36 -17.22
N LEU A 314 -1.63 35.91 -17.13
CA LEU A 314 -2.07 37.09 -17.89
C LEU A 314 -1.79 38.41 -17.17
N SER A 315 -1.15 38.37 -16.01
CA SER A 315 -0.78 39.56 -15.24
C SER A 315 0.24 40.42 -16.00
N GLU A 316 0.16 41.74 -15.84
CA GLU A 316 1.20 42.67 -16.32
C GLU A 316 2.54 42.43 -15.62
N ASN A 317 2.50 41.95 -14.37
CA ASN A 317 3.72 41.55 -13.68
C ASN A 317 4.20 40.18 -14.19
N ARG A 318 5.15 40.20 -15.12
CA ARG A 318 5.78 39.01 -15.71
C ARG A 318 6.36 38.04 -14.69
N VAL A 319 6.72 38.47 -13.48
CA VAL A 319 7.17 37.57 -12.40
C VAL A 319 6.08 36.57 -12.00
N ASN A 320 4.80 36.93 -12.17
CA ASN A 320 3.68 36.03 -11.90
C ASN A 320 3.65 34.81 -12.84
N PHE A 321 4.23 34.91 -14.04
CA PHE A 321 4.41 33.77 -14.94
C PHE A 321 5.36 32.72 -14.35
N TYR A 322 6.47 33.18 -13.73
CA TYR A 322 7.38 32.29 -13.01
C TYR A 322 6.75 31.72 -11.73
N LEU A 323 6.03 32.53 -10.96
CA LEU A 323 5.32 32.05 -9.75
C LEU A 323 4.32 30.94 -10.09
N GLN A 324 3.57 31.09 -11.19
CA GLN A 324 2.66 30.06 -11.68
C GLN A 324 3.42 28.76 -12.02
N PHE A 325 4.55 28.87 -12.72
CA PHE A 325 5.40 27.73 -13.04
C PHE A 325 5.91 27.04 -11.77
N ALA A 326 6.47 27.80 -10.83
CA ALA A 326 7.01 27.28 -9.59
C ALA A 326 5.93 26.53 -8.78
N LYS A 327 4.74 27.13 -8.63
CA LYS A 327 3.60 26.51 -7.91
C LYS A 327 3.14 25.22 -8.62
N SER A 328 2.95 25.25 -9.93
CA SER A 328 2.52 24.06 -10.70
C SER A 328 3.56 22.95 -10.67
N LYS A 329 4.86 23.28 -10.73
CA LYS A 329 5.95 22.31 -10.62
C LYS A 329 6.01 21.66 -9.24
N LYS A 330 5.82 22.44 -8.18
CA LYS A 330 5.75 21.96 -6.79
C LYS A 330 4.59 20.98 -6.61
N VAL A 331 3.39 21.34 -7.05
CA VAL A 331 2.20 20.47 -7.01
C VAL A 331 2.36 19.20 -7.85
N ASP A 332 2.92 19.31 -9.05
CA ASP A 332 3.17 18.15 -9.92
C ASP A 332 4.15 17.16 -9.28
N LEU A 333 5.20 17.66 -8.63
CA LEU A 333 6.18 16.84 -7.91
C LEU A 333 5.56 16.14 -6.70
N VAL A 334 4.77 16.86 -5.90
CA VAL A 334 4.02 16.27 -4.78
C VAL A 334 3.11 15.16 -5.28
N ARG A 335 2.31 15.42 -6.32
CA ARG A 335 1.40 14.43 -6.89
C ARG A 335 2.13 13.19 -7.40
N GLU A 336 3.32 13.36 -7.99
CA GLU A 336 4.13 12.26 -8.49
C GLU A 336 4.63 11.30 -7.38
N TYR A 337 4.90 11.82 -6.17
CA TYR A 337 5.40 11.03 -5.05
C TYR A 337 4.33 10.64 -4.01
N SER A 338 3.21 11.35 -4.00
CA SER A 338 2.08 11.14 -3.08
C SER A 338 1.51 9.74 -3.14
N ASP A 339 1.38 9.14 -4.33
CA ASP A 339 0.88 7.77 -4.50
C ASP A 339 1.77 6.77 -3.74
N MET A 340 3.10 6.92 -3.83
CA MET A 340 4.00 6.02 -3.13
C MET A 340 3.94 6.24 -1.62
N THR A 341 3.93 7.49 -1.16
CA THR A 341 3.77 7.79 0.28
C THR A 341 2.49 7.17 0.84
N LYS A 342 1.36 7.29 0.12
CA LYS A 342 0.09 6.64 0.45
C LYS A 342 0.22 5.12 0.54
N ARG A 343 0.76 4.46 -0.49
CA ARG A 343 0.93 3.00 -0.51
C ARG A 343 1.83 2.52 0.62
N THR A 344 2.94 3.21 0.83
CA THR A 344 3.92 2.89 1.87
C THR A 344 3.33 3.03 3.27
N PHE A 345 2.69 4.17 3.58
CA PHE A 345 2.03 4.36 4.88
C PHE A 345 0.86 3.39 5.07
N GLY A 346 0.13 3.08 4.00
CA GLY A 346 -0.95 2.09 3.99
C GLY A 346 -0.50 0.67 4.41
N LEU A 347 0.78 0.31 4.21
CA LEU A 347 1.31 -0.98 4.66
C LEU A 347 1.21 -1.20 6.16
N SER A 348 1.12 -0.13 6.96
CA SER A 348 0.95 -0.23 8.41
C SER A 348 -0.43 -0.75 8.84
N GLY A 349 -1.44 -0.70 7.96
CA GLY A 349 -2.84 -0.93 8.34
C GLY A 349 -3.43 0.14 9.28
N PHE A 350 -2.65 1.16 9.66
CA PHE A 350 -3.04 2.19 10.64
C PHE A 350 -3.71 3.41 10.01
N ILE A 351 -3.42 3.67 8.73
CA ILE A 351 -3.97 4.80 7.98
C ILE A 351 -4.80 4.27 6.82
N SER A 352 -6.07 4.64 6.78
CA SER A 352 -7.00 4.34 5.70
C SER A 352 -6.97 5.48 4.69
N PHE A 353 -6.85 5.17 3.40
CA PHE A 353 -6.97 6.14 2.30
C PHE A 353 -8.13 5.72 1.41
N ASN A 354 -9.32 6.31 1.62
CA ASN A 354 -10.54 5.88 0.94
C ASN A 354 -11.27 7.09 0.33
N ASN A 355 -11.66 6.99 -0.94
CA ASN A 355 -12.44 8.01 -1.64
C ASN A 355 -11.90 9.46 -1.51
N GLY A 356 -10.57 9.62 -1.48
CA GLY A 356 -9.92 10.93 -1.34
C GLY A 356 -9.90 11.48 0.09
N LEU A 357 -10.27 10.68 1.09
CA LEU A 357 -10.21 11.00 2.51
C LEU A 357 -9.21 10.08 3.23
N VAL A 358 -8.65 10.60 4.32
CA VAL A 358 -7.65 9.90 5.14
C VAL A 358 -8.10 9.87 6.59
N ASN A 359 -8.00 8.70 7.21
CA ASN A 359 -8.40 8.46 8.60
C ASN A 359 -7.45 7.49 9.30
N LEU A 360 -7.44 7.53 10.62
CA LEU A 360 -6.90 6.44 11.44
C LEU A 360 -7.89 5.28 11.48
N THR A 361 -7.38 4.05 11.38
CA THR A 361 -8.19 2.84 11.60
C THR A 361 -8.46 2.58 13.07
N GLN A 362 -7.52 3.00 13.92
CA GLN A 362 -7.55 2.83 15.37
C GLN A 362 -7.22 4.18 16.05
N PRO A 363 -8.12 5.17 16.02
CA PRO A 363 -7.85 6.50 16.57
C PRO A 363 -7.54 6.47 18.07
N TRP A 364 -8.25 5.65 18.85
CA TRP A 364 -8.11 5.50 20.31
C TRP A 364 -6.66 5.30 20.75
N ILE A 365 -5.87 4.45 20.11
CA ILE A 365 -4.48 4.21 20.53
C ILE A 365 -3.58 5.40 20.21
N VAL A 366 -3.79 6.05 19.07
CA VAL A 366 -2.97 7.18 18.63
C VAL A 366 -3.28 8.41 19.48
N GLU A 367 -4.55 8.66 19.77
CA GLU A 367 -4.98 9.73 20.66
C GLU A 367 -4.38 9.55 22.05
N ASN A 368 -4.51 8.36 22.64
CA ASN A 368 -3.93 8.06 23.95
C ASN A 368 -2.40 8.14 23.98
N LEU A 369 -1.71 7.69 22.92
CA LEU A 369 -0.27 7.87 22.78
C LEU A 369 0.11 9.36 22.82
N PHE A 370 -0.56 10.19 22.02
CA PHE A 370 -0.26 11.62 22.01
C PHE A 370 -0.72 12.36 23.27
N ILE A 371 -1.73 11.89 23.99
CA ILE A 371 -2.15 12.45 25.28
C ILE A 371 -1.07 12.16 26.34
N VAL A 372 -0.65 10.90 26.47
CA VAL A 372 0.28 10.47 27.51
C VAL A 372 1.72 10.93 27.23
N ILE A 373 2.13 10.91 25.96
CA ILE A 373 3.44 11.43 25.58
C ILE A 373 3.40 12.98 25.50
N GLY A 374 2.26 13.54 25.11
CA GLY A 374 2.09 14.99 24.92
C GLY A 374 2.98 15.53 23.79
N ASN A 375 3.39 16.79 23.95
CA ASN A 375 4.34 17.44 23.05
C ASN A 375 5.75 16.81 23.10
N ASN A 376 6.00 15.81 23.95
CA ASN A 376 7.26 15.06 23.96
C ASN A 376 7.36 14.05 22.80
N MET A 377 6.27 13.80 22.05
CA MET A 377 6.36 12.99 20.85
C MET A 377 7.18 13.77 19.81
N ALA A 378 8.44 13.38 19.64
CA ALA A 378 9.33 14.03 18.70
C ALA A 378 8.79 13.86 17.27
N LEU A 379 8.48 14.98 16.63
CA LEU A 379 8.08 15.09 15.22
C LEU A 379 9.28 15.48 14.33
N ALA A 380 10.30 16.07 14.94
CA ALA A 380 11.57 16.42 14.32
C ALA A 380 12.73 16.39 15.33
N GLY A 381 13.97 16.50 14.84
CA GLY A 381 15.17 16.53 15.66
C GLY A 381 16.44 16.81 14.86
N VAL A 382 17.59 16.72 15.53
CA VAL A 382 18.92 16.95 14.94
C VAL A 382 19.82 15.78 15.30
N GLN A 383 20.38 15.11 14.29
CA GLN A 383 21.38 14.05 14.44
C GLN A 383 21.95 13.70 13.07
N ALA A 384 23.27 13.58 12.92
CA ALA A 384 23.89 13.18 11.66
C ALA A 384 23.30 11.88 11.10
N ILE A 385 22.90 11.90 9.83
CA ILE A 385 22.35 10.74 9.10
C ILE A 385 23.32 9.54 9.11
N LYS A 386 24.63 9.79 9.20
CA LYS A 386 25.66 8.75 9.29
C LYS A 386 25.55 7.92 10.56
N GLU A 387 25.08 8.50 11.67
CA GLU A 387 24.89 7.82 12.94
C GLU A 387 23.60 6.99 12.98
N TYR A 388 22.64 7.33 12.11
CA TYR A 388 21.35 6.67 12.01
C TYR A 388 21.27 5.76 10.78
N GLU A 389 20.99 6.28 9.59
CA GLU A 389 20.86 5.45 8.38
C GLU A 389 22.21 4.94 7.86
N GLY A 390 23.30 5.63 8.13
CA GLY A 390 24.65 5.17 7.79
C GLY A 390 25.21 4.08 8.71
N ASN A 391 24.51 3.78 9.81
CA ASN A 391 24.92 2.79 10.81
C ASN A 391 23.87 1.66 10.87
N ILE A 392 24.23 0.47 10.38
CA ILE A 392 23.34 -0.69 10.35
C ILE A 392 22.88 -1.16 11.74
N ASN A 393 23.58 -0.74 12.81
CA ASN A 393 23.23 -1.05 14.19
C ASN A 393 22.36 0.05 14.85
N SER A 394 21.97 1.08 14.11
CA SER A 394 21.10 2.12 14.64
C SER A 394 19.67 1.60 14.83
N PRO A 395 18.85 2.26 15.68
CA PRO A 395 17.47 1.85 15.90
C PRO A 395 16.64 1.69 14.62
N PHE A 396 16.98 2.39 13.52
CA PHE A 396 16.26 2.27 12.26
C PHE A 396 16.21 0.82 11.74
N TYR A 397 17.31 0.09 11.91
CA TYR A 397 17.53 -1.24 11.36
C TYR A 397 17.31 -2.38 12.37
N LEU A 398 17.06 -2.06 13.64
CA LEU A 398 16.80 -3.04 14.70
C LEU A 398 15.32 -3.43 14.77
N ASP A 399 15.06 -4.70 15.11
CA ASP A 399 13.72 -5.23 15.32
C ASP A 399 13.25 -4.99 16.76
N ILE A 400 12.84 -3.75 17.00
CA ILE A 400 12.42 -3.24 18.31
C ILE A 400 10.95 -2.85 18.29
N SER A 401 10.27 -3.04 19.44
CA SER A 401 8.84 -2.76 19.55
C SER A 401 8.53 -1.26 19.61
N LEU A 402 7.27 -0.90 19.39
CA LEU A 402 6.82 0.50 19.42
C LEU A 402 7.11 1.18 20.77
N THR A 403 6.93 0.47 21.89
CA THR A 403 7.28 1.01 23.22
C THR A 403 8.76 1.37 23.32
N GLN A 404 9.65 0.56 22.73
CA GLN A 404 11.08 0.83 22.68
C GLN A 404 11.41 1.99 21.72
N ILE A 405 10.76 2.05 20.56
CA ILE A 405 10.94 3.13 19.56
C ILE A 405 10.55 4.49 20.15
N LEU A 406 9.45 4.52 20.89
CA LEU A 406 8.93 5.74 21.55
C LEU A 406 9.53 5.98 22.94
N LYS A 407 10.35 5.04 23.44
CA LYS A 407 10.98 5.08 24.77
C LYS A 407 9.97 5.28 25.91
N LEU A 408 8.84 4.57 25.85
CA LEU A 408 7.79 4.67 26.86
C LEU A 408 8.24 4.04 28.18
N SER A 409 8.03 4.75 29.28
CA SER A 409 8.20 4.18 30.62
C SER A 409 7.06 3.20 30.95
N THR A 410 7.28 2.33 31.92
CA THR A 410 6.22 1.45 32.45
C THR A 410 5.00 2.24 32.92
N SER A 411 5.19 3.40 33.56
CA SER A 411 4.09 4.25 34.02
C SER A 411 3.29 4.85 32.86
N GLN A 412 3.94 5.22 31.76
CA GLN A 412 3.26 5.72 30.56
C GLN A 412 2.46 4.60 29.88
N ILE A 413 3.01 3.39 29.79
CA ILE A 413 2.29 2.23 29.23
C ILE A 413 1.03 1.94 30.05
N ILE A 414 1.15 1.89 31.38
CA ILE A 414 0.00 1.69 32.28
C ILE A 414 -1.04 2.79 32.08
N ALA A 415 -0.63 4.07 32.01
CA ALA A 415 -1.54 5.18 31.79
C ALA A 415 -2.30 5.08 30.45
N ILE A 416 -1.62 4.65 29.38
CA ILE A 416 -2.25 4.41 28.08
C ILE A 416 -3.26 3.27 28.18
N GLU A 417 -2.87 2.13 28.78
CA GLU A 417 -3.75 0.97 28.95
C GLU A 417 -4.98 1.31 29.82
N ASP A 418 -4.80 2.05 30.91
CA ASP A 418 -5.88 2.48 31.80
C ASP A 418 -6.87 3.42 31.10
N SER A 419 -6.35 4.39 30.33
CA SER A 419 -7.20 5.33 29.56
C SER A 419 -8.02 4.61 28.49
N ILE A 420 -7.41 3.63 27.79
CA ILE A 420 -8.14 2.81 26.79
C ILE A 420 -9.18 1.93 27.48
N LYS A 421 -8.86 1.32 28.63
CA LYS A 421 -9.83 0.54 29.40
C LYS A 421 -11.05 1.38 29.80
N GLU A 422 -10.82 2.62 30.24
CA GLU A 422 -11.89 3.58 30.56
C GLU A 422 -12.74 3.92 29.32
N GLU A 423 -12.11 4.25 28.19
CA GLU A 423 -12.79 4.56 26.92
C GLU A 423 -13.69 3.42 26.43
N PHE A 424 -13.27 2.17 26.64
CA PHE A 424 -14.02 0.97 26.24
C PHE A 424 -14.93 0.40 27.34
N GLY A 425 -14.96 1.01 28.52
CA GLY A 425 -15.82 0.61 29.64
C GLY A 425 -15.48 -0.77 30.23
N VAL A 426 -14.21 -1.15 30.26
CA VAL A 426 -13.72 -2.46 30.74
C VAL A 426 -12.72 -2.30 31.88
N SER A 427 -12.65 -3.27 32.79
CA SER A 427 -11.80 -3.19 33.99
C SER A 427 -10.41 -3.82 33.86
N ASP A 428 -10.24 -4.75 32.92
CA ASP A 428 -8.99 -5.50 32.74
C ASP A 428 -8.59 -5.66 31.27
N VAL A 429 -7.31 -5.94 31.05
CA VAL A 429 -6.69 -5.99 29.72
C VAL A 429 -7.15 -7.19 28.89
N SER A 430 -7.54 -8.30 29.51
CA SER A 430 -8.02 -9.49 28.79
C SER A 430 -9.39 -9.21 28.18
N THR A 431 -10.29 -8.62 28.96
CA THR A 431 -11.60 -8.19 28.47
C THR A 431 -11.47 -7.10 27.41
N LEU A 432 -10.53 -6.16 27.58
CA LEU A 432 -10.22 -5.15 26.56
C LEU A 432 -9.83 -5.78 25.21
N LYS A 433 -8.94 -6.77 25.22
CA LYS A 433 -8.51 -7.46 23.98
C LYS A 433 -9.69 -8.09 23.26
N ILE A 434 -10.57 -8.80 23.98
CA ILE A 434 -11.77 -9.41 23.39
C ILE A 434 -12.67 -8.34 22.79
N ARG A 435 -12.95 -7.25 23.53
CA ARG A 435 -13.80 -6.15 23.05
C ARG A 435 -13.24 -5.49 21.79
N LEU A 436 -11.92 -5.24 21.74
CA LEU A 436 -11.24 -4.68 20.57
C LEU A 436 -11.30 -5.64 19.36
N GLU A 437 -11.15 -6.94 19.59
CA GLU A 437 -11.30 -7.97 18.56
C GLU A 437 -12.70 -7.96 17.94
N GLU A 438 -13.72 -7.92 18.77
CA GLU A 438 -15.12 -7.84 18.36
C GLU A 438 -15.41 -6.56 17.56
N GLU A 439 -14.86 -5.41 17.98
CA GLU A 439 -15.02 -4.17 17.20
C GLU A 439 -14.37 -4.24 15.83
N GLN A 440 -13.17 -4.79 15.75
CA GLN A 440 -12.46 -4.93 14.48
C GLN A 440 -13.18 -5.92 13.55
N GLU A 441 -13.70 -7.03 14.09
CA GLU A 441 -14.53 -7.98 13.35
C GLU A 441 -15.82 -7.32 12.83
N ALA A 442 -16.54 -6.60 13.69
CA ALA A 442 -17.78 -5.91 13.30
C ALA A 442 -17.53 -4.83 12.23
N LYS A 443 -16.45 -4.04 12.37
CA LYS A 443 -16.02 -3.06 11.37
C LYS A 443 -15.68 -3.75 10.05
N PHE A 444 -14.92 -4.84 10.09
CA PHE A 444 -14.56 -5.60 8.88
C PHE A 444 -15.81 -6.14 8.16
N ARG A 445 -16.73 -6.80 8.88
CA ARG A 445 -17.99 -7.29 8.32
C ARG A 445 -18.81 -6.20 7.64
N LYS A 446 -18.97 -5.05 8.30
CA LYS A 446 -19.68 -3.90 7.73
C LYS A 446 -19.02 -3.40 6.44
N VAL A 447 -17.69 -3.37 6.39
CA VAL A 447 -16.95 -3.02 5.17
C VAL A 447 -17.20 -4.07 4.08
N ILE A 448 -17.13 -5.37 4.41
CA ILE A 448 -17.42 -6.44 3.45
C ILE A 448 -18.82 -6.34 2.86
N GLU A 449 -19.84 -6.18 3.71
CA GLU A 449 -21.24 -6.11 3.26
C GLU A 449 -21.51 -4.89 2.37
N SER A 450 -20.88 -3.74 2.67
CA SER A 450 -21.06 -2.52 1.89
C SER A 450 -20.24 -2.49 0.59
N GLU A 451 -18.98 -2.91 0.64
CA GLU A 451 -18.05 -2.84 -0.49
C GLU A 451 -18.09 -4.05 -1.40
N PHE A 452 -18.52 -5.20 -0.89
CA PHE A 452 -18.55 -6.49 -1.57
C PHE A 452 -19.90 -7.20 -1.37
N PRO A 453 -21.03 -6.60 -1.81
CA PRO A 453 -22.32 -7.28 -1.80
C PRO A 453 -22.29 -8.54 -2.68
N LYS A 454 -23.23 -9.47 -2.44
CA LYS A 454 -23.29 -10.79 -3.10
C LYS A 454 -23.15 -10.70 -4.62
N GLU A 455 -23.80 -9.73 -5.25
CA GLU A 455 -23.78 -9.54 -6.71
C GLU A 455 -22.38 -9.17 -7.21
N LYS A 456 -21.64 -8.35 -6.45
CA LYS A 456 -20.26 -7.99 -6.78
C LYS A 456 -19.33 -9.18 -6.61
N VAL A 457 -19.52 -9.99 -5.56
CA VAL A 457 -18.74 -11.21 -5.32
C VAL A 457 -18.95 -12.23 -6.44
N ILE A 458 -20.21 -12.53 -6.78
CA ILE A 458 -20.57 -13.41 -7.91
C ILE A 458 -19.91 -12.92 -9.21
N LYS A 459 -19.97 -11.61 -9.48
CA LYS A 459 -19.34 -11.01 -10.65
C LYS A 459 -17.82 -11.19 -10.63
N LEU A 460 -17.16 -11.01 -9.49
CA LEU A 460 -15.73 -11.22 -9.34
C LEU A 460 -15.34 -12.69 -9.56
N LEU A 461 -16.09 -13.63 -8.96
CA LEU A 461 -15.91 -15.08 -9.20
C LEU A 461 -15.97 -15.41 -10.70
N GLY A 462 -16.94 -14.86 -11.44
CA GLY A 462 -17.01 -15.04 -12.89
C GLY A 462 -15.79 -14.48 -13.64
N LEU A 463 -15.21 -13.36 -13.19
CA LEU A 463 -13.99 -12.80 -13.81
C LEU A 463 -12.75 -13.69 -13.57
N PHE A 464 -12.68 -14.40 -12.44
CA PHE A 464 -11.62 -15.38 -12.17
C PHE A 464 -11.75 -16.62 -13.05
N SER A 465 -12.98 -17.10 -13.28
CA SER A 465 -13.22 -18.23 -14.19
C SER A 465 -12.92 -17.90 -15.64
N GLU A 466 -13.23 -16.69 -16.10
CA GLU A 466 -12.90 -16.22 -17.44
C GLU A 466 -11.56 -15.46 -17.48
N ARG A 467 -10.52 -16.01 -16.85
CA ARG A 467 -9.28 -15.26 -16.61
C ARG A 467 -8.64 -14.77 -17.91
N SER A 468 -8.28 -13.49 -17.93
CA SER A 468 -7.55 -12.83 -19.02
C SER A 468 -6.88 -11.56 -18.51
N ILE A 469 -5.89 -11.02 -19.22
CA ILE A 469 -5.24 -9.74 -18.86
C ILE A 469 -6.27 -8.61 -18.66
N LYS A 470 -7.32 -8.60 -19.48
CA LYS A 470 -8.42 -7.63 -19.38
C LYS A 470 -9.23 -7.81 -18.10
N ASN A 471 -9.52 -9.06 -17.71
CA ASN A 471 -10.28 -9.35 -16.50
C ASN A 471 -9.42 -9.17 -15.23
N ASP A 472 -8.13 -9.53 -15.26
CA ASP A 472 -7.17 -9.24 -14.18
C ASP A 472 -7.12 -7.75 -13.86
N ARG A 473 -7.11 -6.89 -14.88
CA ARG A 473 -7.18 -5.43 -14.70
C ARG A 473 -8.50 -4.99 -14.04
N LYS A 474 -9.63 -5.52 -14.49
CA LYS A 474 -10.95 -5.22 -13.89
C LYS A 474 -11.04 -5.70 -12.44
N ILE A 475 -10.49 -6.87 -12.12
CA ILE A 475 -10.45 -7.40 -10.75
C ILE A 475 -9.69 -6.42 -9.86
N LYS A 476 -8.50 -5.96 -10.29
CA LYS A 476 -7.73 -4.96 -9.55
C LYS A 476 -8.46 -3.62 -9.39
N GLU A 477 -9.14 -3.15 -10.44
CA GLU A 477 -9.96 -1.93 -10.38
C GLU A 477 -11.17 -2.08 -9.43
N MET A 478 -11.77 -3.27 -9.32
CA MET A 478 -12.93 -3.55 -8.48
C MET A 478 -12.60 -3.85 -7.01
N VAL A 479 -11.37 -4.30 -6.73
CA VAL A 479 -10.94 -4.70 -5.38
C VAL A 479 -9.78 -3.82 -4.88
N THR A 480 -8.58 -4.01 -5.44
CA THR A 480 -7.38 -3.23 -5.13
C THR A 480 -6.28 -3.54 -6.14
N ASP A 481 -5.41 -2.56 -6.42
CA ASP A 481 -4.21 -2.77 -7.22
C ASP A 481 -2.95 -3.04 -6.37
N SER A 482 -3.09 -3.05 -5.05
CA SER A 482 -2.03 -3.28 -4.06
C SER A 482 -1.72 -4.76 -3.79
N ALA A 483 -2.48 -5.69 -4.38
CA ALA A 483 -2.27 -7.14 -4.28
C ALA A 483 -2.26 -7.82 -5.66
N THR A 484 -1.67 -9.01 -5.75
CA THR A 484 -1.79 -9.87 -6.94
C THR A 484 -3.18 -10.47 -7.08
N VAL A 485 -3.50 -10.94 -8.30
CA VAL A 485 -4.80 -11.55 -8.60
C VAL A 485 -5.07 -12.82 -7.78
N PRO A 486 -4.09 -13.72 -7.54
CA PRO A 486 -4.27 -14.86 -6.63
C PRO A 486 -4.61 -14.46 -5.19
N THR A 487 -3.88 -13.52 -4.58
CA THR A 487 -4.22 -13.01 -3.24
C THR A 487 -5.62 -12.37 -3.20
N ILE A 488 -6.01 -11.64 -4.27
CA ILE A 488 -7.36 -11.10 -4.37
C ILE A 488 -8.39 -12.23 -4.48
N PHE A 489 -8.08 -13.32 -5.19
CA PHE A 489 -8.99 -14.47 -5.31
C PHE A 489 -9.27 -15.10 -3.94
N GLU A 490 -8.26 -15.35 -3.13
CA GLU A 490 -8.44 -15.87 -1.76
C GLU A 490 -9.31 -14.93 -0.90
N TYR A 491 -9.02 -13.63 -0.94
CA TYR A 491 -9.82 -12.64 -0.22
C TYR A 491 -11.30 -12.69 -0.64
N ILE A 492 -11.56 -12.75 -1.96
CA ILE A 492 -12.93 -12.86 -2.49
C ILE A 492 -13.56 -14.22 -2.17
N LEU A 493 -12.78 -15.30 -2.14
CA LEU A 493 -13.28 -16.63 -1.78
C LEU A 493 -13.69 -16.70 -0.30
N ALA A 494 -12.92 -16.10 0.60
CA ALA A 494 -13.30 -15.99 2.02
C ALA A 494 -14.60 -15.21 2.20
N ILE A 495 -14.80 -14.13 1.43
CA ILE A 495 -16.05 -13.35 1.42
C ILE A 495 -17.20 -14.14 0.77
N ALA A 496 -16.93 -14.89 -0.30
CA ALA A 496 -17.92 -15.76 -0.92
C ALA A 496 -18.43 -16.77 0.11
N TRP A 497 -17.52 -17.38 0.87
CA TRP A 497 -17.87 -18.31 1.92
C TRP A 497 -18.62 -17.66 3.09
N PHE A 498 -18.30 -16.41 3.45
CA PHE A 498 -19.09 -15.64 4.40
C PHE A 498 -20.58 -15.54 4.00
N TYR A 499 -20.88 -15.45 2.71
CA TYR A 499 -22.26 -15.42 2.23
C TYR A 499 -22.93 -16.80 2.11
N ILE A 500 -22.15 -17.88 2.11
CA ILE A 500 -22.62 -19.28 2.10
C ILE A 500 -22.84 -19.79 3.53
N SER A 501 -22.04 -19.30 4.48
CA SER A 501 -22.07 -19.74 5.87
C SER A 501 -23.36 -19.33 6.57
N ASP A 502 -24.02 -20.31 7.18
CA ASP A 502 -25.15 -20.15 8.08
C ASP A 502 -24.75 -20.28 9.56
N LEU A 503 -23.43 -20.33 9.84
CA LEU A 503 -22.85 -20.37 11.18
C LEU A 503 -22.00 -19.12 11.46
N GLU A 504 -21.90 -18.74 12.72
CA GLU A 504 -21.02 -17.64 13.14
C GLU A 504 -19.56 -18.11 13.27
N TYR A 505 -18.63 -17.25 12.83
CA TYR A 505 -17.18 -17.41 12.94
C TYR A 505 -16.52 -16.03 12.85
N SER A 506 -15.20 -15.91 13.06
CA SER A 506 -14.48 -14.66 12.77
C SER A 506 -14.04 -14.63 11.31
N LEU A 507 -14.68 -13.78 10.50
CA LEU A 507 -14.31 -13.57 9.10
C LEU A 507 -12.93 -12.93 9.00
N ARG A 508 -12.60 -12.01 9.92
CA ARG A 508 -11.29 -11.35 9.92
C ARG A 508 -10.16 -12.34 10.21
N LYS A 509 -10.34 -13.22 11.21
CA LYS A 509 -9.33 -14.24 11.55
C LYS A 509 -9.26 -15.37 10.54
N SER A 510 -10.34 -15.65 9.79
CA SER A 510 -10.30 -16.68 8.74
C SER A 510 -9.51 -16.26 7.51
N VAL A 511 -9.37 -14.96 7.28
CA VAL A 511 -8.59 -14.41 6.16
C VAL A 511 -7.14 -14.29 6.62
N ASN A 512 -6.29 -15.21 6.16
CA ASN A 512 -4.85 -15.24 6.52
C ASN A 512 -4.01 -14.25 5.69
N LEU A 513 -4.51 -13.02 5.53
CA LEU A 513 -3.91 -11.97 4.71
C LEU A 513 -3.58 -10.76 5.56
N SER A 514 -2.49 -10.09 5.20
CA SER A 514 -2.27 -8.70 5.59
C SER A 514 -3.24 -7.80 4.82
N LEU A 515 -3.93 -6.93 5.57
CA LEU A 515 -4.88 -5.98 5.01
C LEU A 515 -4.34 -4.55 5.13
N ASP A 516 -4.76 -3.68 4.23
CA ASP A 516 -4.53 -2.24 4.34
C ASP A 516 -5.51 -1.57 5.32
N GLY A 517 -5.37 -0.25 5.52
CA GLY A 517 -6.27 0.49 6.40
C GLY A 517 -7.74 0.56 5.93
N ASN A 518 -8.04 0.12 4.70
CA ASN A 518 -9.39 0.02 4.16
C ASN A 518 -9.91 -1.43 4.17
N TYR A 519 -9.22 -2.34 4.87
CA TYR A 519 -9.47 -3.78 4.89
C TYR A 519 -9.40 -4.48 3.52
N LYS A 520 -8.64 -3.93 2.57
CA LYS A 520 -8.35 -4.59 1.28
C LYS A 520 -7.06 -5.40 1.39
N PRO A 521 -6.91 -6.50 0.62
CA PRO A 521 -5.74 -7.37 0.75
C PRO A 521 -4.45 -6.69 0.27
N LEU A 522 -3.33 -7.05 0.89
CA LEU A 522 -1.97 -6.69 0.48
C LEU A 522 -1.19 -7.93 0.02
N THR A 523 -1.09 -8.96 0.86
CA THR A 523 -0.43 -10.25 0.60
C THR A 523 -0.76 -11.23 1.74
N HIS A 524 -0.34 -12.50 1.66
CA HIS A 524 -0.45 -13.45 2.76
C HIS A 524 0.29 -12.98 4.00
N ALA A 525 -0.26 -13.23 5.19
CA ALA A 525 0.43 -12.87 6.44
C ALA A 525 1.72 -13.69 6.63
N ALA A 526 2.76 -13.11 7.23
CA ALA A 526 3.97 -13.83 7.61
C ALA A 526 3.65 -15.01 8.55
N GLY A 527 4.23 -16.18 8.26
CA GLY A 527 4.05 -17.40 9.06
C GLY A 527 2.78 -18.21 8.77
N GLY A 528 1.97 -17.82 7.77
CA GLY A 528 0.76 -18.54 7.36
C GLY A 528 0.96 -19.39 6.09
N ASP A 529 0.32 -20.57 6.03
CA ASP A 529 0.40 -21.53 4.91
C ASP A 529 -0.36 -21.09 3.63
N GLY A 530 -1.03 -19.92 3.65
CA GLY A 530 -1.83 -19.39 2.54
C GLY A 530 -3.33 -19.69 2.61
N ASP A 531 -3.74 -20.56 3.53
CA ASP A 531 -5.10 -21.11 3.56
C ASP A 531 -6.12 -20.19 4.26
N ILE A 532 -7.40 -20.33 3.88
CA ILE A 532 -8.54 -19.70 4.55
C ILE A 532 -9.12 -20.70 5.54
N VAL A 533 -8.98 -20.44 6.85
CA VAL A 533 -9.39 -21.39 7.90
C VAL A 533 -10.52 -20.80 8.74
N MET A 534 -11.67 -21.45 8.74
CA MET A 534 -12.83 -21.08 9.54
C MET A 534 -12.95 -22.03 10.73
N ASP A 535 -13.00 -21.47 11.94
CA ASP A 535 -13.11 -22.21 13.19
C ASP A 535 -14.55 -22.18 13.69
N PHE A 536 -15.29 -23.28 13.48
CA PHE A 536 -16.66 -23.45 13.98
C PHE A 536 -16.64 -24.24 15.29
N PRO A 537 -17.74 -24.24 16.09
CA PRO A 537 -17.77 -24.96 17.36
C PRO A 537 -17.34 -26.43 17.26
N ASN A 538 -17.78 -27.16 16.23
CA ASN A 538 -17.60 -28.62 16.13
C ASN A 538 -16.52 -29.07 15.13
N TYR A 539 -16.17 -28.24 14.14
CA TYR A 539 -15.22 -28.59 13.09
C TYR A 539 -14.47 -27.33 12.62
N LYS A 540 -13.35 -27.53 11.93
CA LYS A 540 -12.69 -26.49 11.14
C LYS A 540 -12.94 -26.75 9.67
N LEU A 541 -13.19 -25.69 8.93
CA LEU A 541 -13.31 -25.73 7.48
C LEU A 541 -12.14 -24.95 6.89
N MET A 542 -11.39 -25.59 6.01
CA MET A 542 -10.30 -24.96 5.27
C MET A 542 -10.70 -24.82 3.80
N LEU A 543 -10.45 -23.65 3.21
CA LEU A 543 -10.53 -23.46 1.77
C LEU A 543 -9.11 -23.33 1.20
N GLU A 544 -8.86 -24.13 0.17
CA GLU A 544 -7.60 -24.19 -0.56
C GLU A 544 -7.85 -23.66 -1.97
N ALA A 545 -7.31 -22.48 -2.28
CA ALA A 545 -7.70 -21.71 -3.44
C ALA A 545 -6.62 -21.74 -4.52
N THR A 546 -6.98 -22.09 -5.77
CA THR A 546 -6.04 -22.02 -6.88
C THR A 546 -6.65 -21.45 -8.15
N LEU A 547 -5.84 -20.67 -8.88
CA LEU A 547 -6.11 -20.24 -10.25
C LEU A 547 -5.28 -21.04 -11.28
N MET A 548 -4.61 -22.12 -10.86
CA MET A 548 -3.83 -22.98 -11.76
C MET A 548 -4.74 -23.78 -12.70
N ASP A 549 -4.26 -23.98 -13.93
CA ASP A 549 -4.89 -24.91 -14.86
C ASP A 549 -4.73 -26.37 -14.42
N THR A 550 -5.55 -27.27 -15.01
CA THR A 550 -5.56 -28.69 -14.66
C THR A 550 -4.20 -29.38 -14.85
N ASN A 551 -3.40 -28.92 -15.82
CA ASN A 551 -2.07 -29.48 -16.09
C ASN A 551 -1.06 -29.13 -14.99
N SER A 552 -1.23 -27.98 -14.35
CA SER A 552 -0.32 -27.45 -13.34
C SER A 552 -0.76 -27.86 -11.92
N GLN A 553 -2.05 -28.09 -11.69
CA GLN A 553 -2.61 -28.52 -10.40
C GLN A 553 -1.90 -29.75 -9.82
N LYS A 554 -1.62 -30.76 -10.63
CA LYS A 554 -0.91 -31.96 -10.14
C LYS A 554 0.46 -31.64 -9.55
N ARG A 555 1.19 -30.67 -10.12
CA ARG A 555 2.53 -30.26 -9.64
C ARG A 555 2.45 -29.27 -8.49
N GLY A 556 1.50 -28.34 -8.55
CA GLY A 556 1.40 -27.22 -7.62
C GLY A 556 0.59 -27.52 -6.37
N GLU A 557 -0.46 -28.35 -6.47
CA GLU A 557 -1.51 -28.42 -5.43
C GLU A 557 -1.61 -29.78 -4.75
N LEU A 558 -1.10 -30.84 -5.37
CA LEU A 558 -1.30 -32.20 -4.84
C LEU A 558 -0.64 -32.38 -3.47
N GLU A 559 0.66 -32.11 -3.36
CA GLU A 559 1.39 -32.24 -2.09
C GLU A 559 1.00 -31.14 -1.10
N PRO A 560 0.94 -29.84 -1.48
CA PRO A 560 0.69 -28.79 -0.51
C PRO A 560 -0.66 -28.91 0.17
N VAL A 561 -1.74 -29.12 -0.59
CA VAL A 561 -3.11 -29.21 -0.04
C VAL A 561 -3.25 -30.39 0.93
N ILE A 562 -2.68 -31.55 0.60
CA ILE A 562 -2.69 -32.73 1.49
C ILE A 562 -1.90 -32.42 2.76
N ARG A 563 -0.69 -31.84 2.62
CA ARG A 563 0.17 -31.50 3.76
C ARG A 563 -0.47 -30.46 4.67
N HIS A 564 -1.05 -29.39 4.12
CA HIS A 564 -1.72 -28.33 4.88
C HIS A 564 -2.92 -28.89 5.63
N THR A 565 -3.73 -29.72 4.97
CA THR A 565 -4.88 -30.37 5.61
C THR A 565 -4.44 -31.31 6.74
N ALA A 566 -3.42 -32.14 6.52
CA ALA A 566 -2.91 -33.06 7.53
C ALA A 566 -2.31 -32.31 8.73
N ASN A 567 -1.48 -31.28 8.49
CA ASN A 567 -0.93 -30.45 9.55
C ASN A 567 -2.04 -29.74 10.34
N LEU A 568 -3.05 -29.19 9.66
CA LEU A 568 -4.21 -28.58 10.32
C LEU A 568 -5.01 -29.59 11.15
N ALA A 569 -5.24 -30.80 10.64
CA ALA A 569 -5.93 -31.87 11.38
C ALA A 569 -5.15 -32.29 12.63
N ILE A 570 -3.83 -32.49 12.50
CA ILE A 570 -2.95 -32.91 13.60
C ILE A 570 -2.83 -31.85 14.70
N ARG A 571 -2.81 -30.55 14.35
CA ARG A 571 -2.76 -29.44 15.31
C ARG A 571 -4.12 -29.14 15.94
N SER A 572 -5.21 -29.51 15.26
CA SER A 572 -6.59 -29.25 15.68
C SER A 572 -7.10 -30.33 16.63
N GLN A 573 -7.89 -29.92 17.62
CA GLN A 573 -8.70 -30.85 18.44
C GLN A 573 -10.08 -31.12 17.82
N LYS A 574 -10.39 -30.43 16.72
CA LYS A 574 -11.65 -30.53 15.98
C LYS A 574 -11.38 -31.20 14.64
N GLU A 575 -12.38 -31.92 14.15
CA GLU A 575 -12.41 -32.46 12.79
C GLU A 575 -12.12 -31.35 11.77
N VAL A 576 -11.33 -31.66 10.75
CA VAL A 576 -10.93 -30.73 9.70
C VAL A 576 -11.48 -31.21 8.38
N ILE A 577 -12.17 -30.32 7.69
CA ILE A 577 -12.71 -30.55 6.35
C ILE A 577 -12.06 -29.52 5.44
N THR A 578 -11.54 -29.97 4.30
CA THR A 578 -10.92 -29.09 3.31
C THR A 578 -11.76 -29.06 2.05
N ILE A 579 -11.98 -27.86 1.52
CA ILE A 579 -12.58 -27.64 0.21
C ILE A 579 -11.53 -27.00 -0.69
N PHE A 580 -11.06 -27.78 -1.66
CA PHE A 580 -10.22 -27.32 -2.75
C PHE A 580 -11.08 -26.59 -3.79
N VAL A 581 -10.73 -25.35 -4.10
CA VAL A 581 -11.48 -24.47 -5.01
C VAL A 581 -10.61 -24.05 -6.18
N ALA A 582 -11.05 -24.39 -7.39
CA ALA A 582 -10.39 -24.06 -8.65
C ALA A 582 -11.38 -23.67 -9.74
N ASP A 583 -10.93 -23.04 -10.83
CA ASP A 583 -11.82 -22.83 -12.01
C ASP A 583 -12.30 -24.17 -12.59
N LYS A 584 -11.36 -25.09 -12.79
CA LYS A 584 -11.59 -26.47 -13.22
C LYS A 584 -10.76 -27.38 -12.34
N VAL A 585 -11.24 -28.59 -12.09
CA VAL A 585 -10.54 -29.56 -11.24
C VAL A 585 -9.99 -30.71 -12.08
N ASP A 586 -8.72 -31.07 -11.88
CA ASP A 586 -8.14 -32.25 -12.50
C ASP A 586 -8.67 -33.54 -11.86
N THR A 587 -9.12 -34.48 -12.70
CA THR A 587 -9.72 -35.74 -12.23
C THR A 587 -8.75 -36.61 -11.42
N ASN A 588 -7.46 -36.62 -11.76
CA ASN A 588 -6.49 -37.41 -10.99
C ASN A 588 -6.20 -36.77 -9.64
N VAL A 589 -6.11 -35.44 -9.59
CA VAL A 589 -5.91 -34.69 -8.35
C VAL A 589 -7.05 -34.98 -7.37
N ILE A 590 -8.32 -34.82 -7.79
CA ILE A 590 -9.46 -35.08 -6.90
C ILE A 590 -9.57 -36.56 -6.48
N ASN A 591 -9.18 -37.50 -7.36
CA ASN A 591 -9.17 -38.92 -6.99
C ASN A 591 -8.10 -39.22 -5.94
N ILE A 592 -6.93 -38.58 -6.00
CA ILE A 592 -5.89 -38.74 -5.00
C ILE A 592 -6.30 -38.04 -3.69
N PHE A 593 -6.93 -36.87 -3.74
CA PHE A 593 -7.54 -36.23 -2.56
C PHE A 593 -8.56 -37.16 -1.89
N LYS A 594 -9.42 -37.82 -2.65
CA LYS A 594 -10.32 -38.85 -2.09
C LYS A 594 -9.56 -40.06 -1.54
N GLY A 595 -8.45 -40.44 -2.16
CA GLY A 595 -7.58 -41.50 -1.64
C GLY A 595 -6.92 -41.13 -0.31
N ALA A 596 -6.65 -39.85 -0.10
CA ALA A 596 -6.02 -39.32 1.10
C ALA A 596 -6.89 -39.50 2.36
N SER A 597 -8.21 -39.75 2.23
CA SER A 597 -9.08 -40.06 3.38
C SER A 597 -8.84 -41.47 3.96
N TYR A 598 -8.01 -42.29 3.31
CA TYR A 598 -7.78 -43.70 3.70
C TYR A 598 -6.33 -44.00 4.08
N ILE A 599 -5.45 -42.99 4.13
CA ILE A 599 -4.01 -43.19 4.36
C ILE A 599 -3.55 -42.42 5.60
N GLU A 600 -2.58 -43.00 6.32
CA GLU A 600 -1.89 -42.31 7.39
C GLU A 600 -1.01 -41.18 6.81
N LEU A 601 -1.11 -40.00 7.38
CA LEU A 601 -0.30 -38.82 7.04
C LEU A 601 0.42 -38.32 8.28
N VAL A 602 1.70 -37.97 8.13
CA VAL A 602 2.56 -37.51 9.23
C VAL A 602 2.80 -36.02 9.12
N SER A 603 2.82 -35.32 10.25
CA SER A 603 3.06 -33.87 10.25
C SER A 603 4.49 -33.53 9.80
N THR A 604 4.61 -32.42 9.06
CA THR A 604 5.89 -31.82 8.68
C THR A 604 6.28 -30.62 9.56
N GLU A 605 5.39 -30.19 10.46
CA GLU A 605 5.59 -28.99 11.28
C GLU A 605 6.50 -29.26 12.49
N ASN A 606 7.34 -28.27 12.84
CA ASN A 606 8.16 -28.33 14.04
C ASN A 606 7.27 -28.37 15.29
N GLY A 607 7.51 -29.32 16.20
CA GLY A 607 6.68 -29.55 17.39
C GLY A 607 5.60 -30.61 17.23
N TYR A 608 5.31 -31.04 15.99
CA TYR A 608 4.29 -32.06 15.68
C TYR A 608 4.83 -33.24 14.85
N LYS A 609 6.12 -33.26 14.49
CA LYS A 609 6.76 -34.26 13.60
C LYS A 609 6.55 -35.74 13.95
N GLU A 610 6.21 -36.05 15.20
CA GLU A 610 5.95 -37.43 15.65
C GLU A 610 4.45 -37.79 15.66
N LYS A 611 3.58 -36.86 15.27
CA LYS A 611 2.13 -37.08 15.22
C LYS A 611 1.69 -37.40 13.79
N SER A 612 0.69 -38.26 13.70
CA SER A 612 0.02 -38.62 12.46
C SER A 612 -1.50 -38.44 12.57
N ILE A 613 -2.18 -38.51 11.43
CA ILE A 613 -3.63 -38.55 11.29
C ILE A 613 -3.99 -39.68 10.32
N ASP A 614 -5.02 -40.45 10.66
CA ASP A 614 -5.55 -41.54 9.83
C ASP A 614 -6.58 -40.99 8.85
N GLY A 615 -6.08 -40.43 7.74
CA GLY A 615 -6.90 -39.88 6.67
C GLY A 615 -7.23 -38.39 6.83
N VAL A 616 -7.47 -37.74 5.69
CA VAL A 616 -7.96 -36.35 5.60
C VAL A 616 -9.07 -36.20 4.56
N ASP A 617 -10.07 -35.39 4.88
CA ASP A 617 -11.22 -35.16 4.01
C ASP A 617 -11.02 -33.89 3.17
N ILE A 618 -10.69 -34.09 1.89
CA ILE A 618 -10.50 -33.01 0.91
C ILE A 618 -11.51 -33.19 -0.21
N PHE A 619 -12.50 -32.30 -0.29
CA PHE A 619 -13.49 -32.24 -1.37
C PHE A 619 -13.20 -31.09 -2.33
N ALA A 620 -13.69 -31.14 -3.57
CA ALA A 620 -13.36 -30.15 -4.59
C ALA A 620 -14.62 -29.47 -5.16
N LEU A 621 -14.69 -28.14 -5.05
CA LEU A 621 -15.72 -27.30 -5.68
C LEU A 621 -15.10 -26.41 -6.76
N THR A 622 -15.84 -26.16 -7.84
CA THR A 622 -15.41 -25.17 -8.83
C THR A 622 -15.82 -23.76 -8.42
N ILE A 623 -15.11 -22.74 -8.93
CA ILE A 623 -15.50 -21.32 -8.74
C ILE A 623 -16.97 -21.08 -9.14
N ASN A 624 -17.44 -21.74 -10.22
CA ASN A 624 -18.83 -21.65 -10.66
C ASN A 624 -19.81 -22.28 -9.68
N GLU A 625 -19.45 -23.39 -9.03
CA GLU A 625 -20.27 -24.00 -7.98
C GLU A 625 -20.30 -23.15 -6.70
N ILE A 626 -19.19 -22.49 -6.33
CA ILE A 626 -19.21 -21.50 -5.24
C ILE A 626 -20.17 -20.35 -5.57
N SER A 627 -20.11 -19.84 -6.80
CA SER A 627 -21.01 -18.79 -7.29
C SER A 627 -22.47 -19.27 -7.26
N LYS A 628 -22.74 -20.50 -7.69
CA LYS A 628 -24.06 -21.15 -7.66
C LYS A 628 -24.59 -21.28 -6.23
N ALA A 629 -23.75 -21.67 -5.27
CA ALA A 629 -24.13 -21.79 -3.86
C ALA A 629 -24.64 -20.46 -3.28
N ILE A 630 -24.00 -19.33 -3.62
CA ILE A 630 -24.47 -18.00 -3.22
C ILE A 630 -25.82 -17.67 -3.88
N GLN A 631 -25.97 -17.95 -5.18
CA GLN A 631 -27.17 -17.64 -5.96
C GLN A 631 -28.40 -18.44 -5.48
N GLU A 632 -28.22 -19.73 -5.23
CA GLU A 632 -29.27 -20.65 -4.78
C GLU A 632 -29.44 -20.66 -3.25
N LYS A 633 -28.61 -19.90 -2.53
CA LYS A 633 -28.61 -19.79 -1.07
C LYS A 633 -28.40 -21.15 -0.39
N VAL A 634 -27.53 -21.98 -0.97
CA VAL A 634 -27.10 -23.23 -0.38
C VAL A 634 -26.33 -22.92 0.90
N LYS A 635 -26.69 -23.60 1.99
CA LYS A 635 -26.09 -23.40 3.31
C LYS A 635 -24.80 -24.19 3.45
N GLN A 636 -23.80 -23.62 4.10
CA GLN A 636 -22.56 -24.33 4.39
C GLN A 636 -22.79 -25.64 5.15
N THR A 637 -23.65 -25.64 6.18
CA THR A 637 -23.97 -26.86 6.96
C THR A 637 -24.41 -28.00 6.05
N HIS A 638 -25.31 -27.72 5.09
CA HIS A 638 -25.76 -28.69 4.11
C HIS A 638 -24.64 -29.24 3.21
N ILE A 639 -23.77 -28.36 2.71
CA ILE A 639 -22.60 -28.76 1.91
C ILE A 639 -21.70 -29.70 2.71
N VAL A 640 -21.39 -29.32 3.96
CA VAL A 640 -20.53 -30.08 4.85
C VAL A 640 -21.13 -31.43 5.21
N ASP A 641 -22.42 -31.49 5.53
CA ASP A 641 -23.10 -32.73 5.89
C ASP A 641 -23.10 -33.71 4.71
N ILE A 642 -23.40 -33.25 3.50
CA ILE A 642 -23.33 -34.08 2.29
C ILE A 642 -21.91 -34.59 2.05
N ILE A 643 -20.89 -33.74 2.22
CA ILE A 643 -19.50 -34.20 2.09
C ILE A 643 -19.25 -35.32 3.09
N LYS A 644 -19.51 -35.12 4.39
CA LYS A 644 -19.28 -36.12 5.43
C LYS A 644 -19.99 -37.44 5.18
N GLU A 645 -21.27 -37.39 4.79
CA GLU A 645 -22.06 -38.59 4.49
C GLU A 645 -21.47 -39.43 3.35
N ASN A 646 -20.71 -38.83 2.45
CA ASN A 646 -20.10 -39.49 1.29
C ASN A 646 -18.59 -39.78 1.48
N TYR A 647 -18.01 -39.45 2.64
CA TYR A 647 -16.67 -39.87 3.04
C TYR A 647 -16.79 -41.07 3.98
N GLN A 648 -16.51 -42.26 3.41
CA GLN A 648 -16.58 -43.53 4.12
C GLN A 648 -15.33 -43.72 4.98
N MET A 649 -15.47 -44.37 6.13
CA MET A 649 -14.34 -44.73 7.00
C MET A 649 -13.50 -45.89 6.42
N GLU A 650 -14.09 -46.72 5.55
CA GLU A 650 -13.43 -47.90 5.00
C GLU A 650 -12.91 -47.67 3.56
N PRO A 651 -11.71 -48.16 3.20
CA PRO A 651 -11.15 -47.98 1.87
C PRO A 651 -12.01 -48.61 0.76
N VAL A 652 -12.35 -47.81 -0.24
CA VAL A 652 -13.03 -48.28 -1.46
C VAL A 652 -12.27 -47.92 -2.72
N ARG A 653 -12.55 -48.65 -3.81
CA ARG A 653 -11.99 -48.32 -5.12
C ARG A 653 -12.61 -47.04 -5.65
N ILE A 654 -11.82 -45.98 -5.73
CA ILE A 654 -12.24 -44.68 -6.26
C ILE A 654 -12.37 -44.76 -7.79
N LYS A 655 -13.55 -44.39 -8.29
CA LYS A 655 -13.88 -44.34 -9.72
C LYS A 655 -14.17 -42.90 -10.12
N THR A 656 -13.82 -42.53 -11.35
CA THR A 656 -14.22 -41.23 -11.94
C THR A 656 -15.74 -41.07 -11.91
N GLY A 657 -16.23 -39.86 -11.64
CA GLY A 657 -17.67 -39.57 -11.51
C GLY A 657 -18.16 -39.41 -10.07
N TRP A 658 -17.38 -39.85 -9.08
CA TRP A 658 -17.78 -39.81 -7.66
C TRP A 658 -18.06 -38.38 -7.16
N ARG A 659 -17.31 -37.40 -7.67
CA ARG A 659 -17.44 -36.00 -7.29
C ARG A 659 -18.75 -35.43 -7.80
N GLU A 660 -19.08 -35.71 -9.06
CA GLU A 660 -20.27 -35.22 -9.73
C GLU A 660 -21.54 -35.66 -8.99
N GLU A 661 -21.60 -36.92 -8.53
CA GLU A 661 -22.72 -37.43 -7.73
C GLU A 661 -22.92 -36.64 -6.42
N ILE A 662 -21.85 -36.20 -5.77
CA ILE A 662 -21.91 -35.41 -4.53
C ILE A 662 -22.33 -33.96 -4.85
N VAL A 663 -21.77 -33.36 -5.92
CA VAL A 663 -22.15 -32.02 -6.37
C VAL A 663 -23.63 -31.98 -6.75
N GLU A 664 -24.15 -33.00 -7.45
CA GLU A 664 -25.58 -33.10 -7.77
C GLU A 664 -26.45 -33.09 -6.51
N LYS A 665 -26.06 -33.83 -5.44
CA LYS A 665 -26.78 -33.81 -4.16
C LYS A 665 -26.74 -32.44 -3.47
N ILE A 666 -25.63 -31.71 -3.56
CA ILE A 666 -25.48 -30.37 -2.95
C ILE A 666 -26.44 -29.36 -3.57
N PHE A 667 -26.76 -29.51 -4.86
CA PHE A 667 -27.57 -28.58 -5.64
C PHE A 667 -28.90 -29.18 -6.15
N ALA A 668 -29.37 -30.26 -5.52
CA ALA A 668 -30.69 -30.85 -5.76
C ALA A 668 -31.74 -30.17 -4.89
#